data_AF-A0A946GV71-F1
#
_entry.id   AF-A0A946GV71-F1
#
_cell.length_a   1.000
_cell.length_b   1.000
_cell.length_c   1.000
_cell.angle_alpha   90.00
_cell.angle_beta   90.00
_cell.angle_gamma   90.00
#
_symmetry.space_group_name_H-M   'P 1'
#
loop_
_entity.id
_entity.type
_entity.pdbx_description
1 polymer ?
#
loop_
_entity_poly.entity_id
_entity_poly.type
_entity_poly.pdbx_seq_one_letter_code
_entity_poly.pdbx_strand_id
1 'polypeptide(L)'
;MAKSDFTFRRYKDGDDSHGNMGMDIFEQDTTYKCPTYVNRTPPCQGSCPSGEDIRGWLSIICGTEKPAGDTDKFEYAFYRSTDANPFPAIMGRVCPAPCQEGCNRNEVEDFVGINSVEQFIGDNAREKGLKFENSAVDTDKRVAIIGGGVGGLACAYQLRRQGHAVTVFDNHKKLGGMMRYGIPGYRTPRDVMDHEIQRILDMGVEVKLNTFIGKDISMETLREDYDAVVLAIGAQSGRNIPIPGGEAPNCITGVSFLDAYNDGRLKTVSKKVVVIGGGDTAMDVVSVARRLGHIENTHESERPENIILNQTAQDVAITAKKEGSDVILAYRRPVDQMPAALHEVEAAEREGVELRGSLVPVSVVTDDNGRATALRVSKADWTSGKMEIIENSEFDIECDLIVSAIGQGGDLSGMESLDNGRGLIDADKFYQVPNEEGLFVIGDIIRPHLLTTAIGQASVAAESINHFLSQEAFSKRPKVDVHHFDLLHKLQETSLQPEAYAHQDDWGTDGSNFAIHNYEDRSANEIIPAEKLFLGHFDKTARNLRPESFIQSENIIDSYEERFQGLVEEDAEKEADRCMSCGMCFECDNCVIYCPQDAVHRTKKAESTMGRYVYTDYFRCIGCHICSDVCPTGYINMAMGEH
;
A
#
# COMPACT_ATOMS: atom_id res chain seq x y z
N MET A 1 22.25 7.55 -14.92
CA MET A 1 22.43 8.81 -15.68
C MET A 1 23.05 9.85 -14.74
N ALA A 2 23.85 10.78 -15.27
CA ALA A 2 24.68 11.69 -14.50
C ALA A 2 23.87 12.50 -13.46
N LYS A 3 24.34 12.50 -12.20
CA LYS A 3 23.80 13.29 -11.09
C LYS A 3 23.79 14.76 -11.48
N SER A 4 22.60 15.35 -11.61
CA SER A 4 22.44 16.80 -11.64
C SER A 4 22.76 17.36 -10.25
N ASP A 5 23.55 18.43 -10.24
CA ASP A 5 23.94 19.16 -9.04
C ASP A 5 22.71 19.66 -8.28
N PHE A 6 22.37 18.97 -7.17
CA PHE A 6 21.46 19.50 -6.17
C PHE A 6 22.15 20.68 -5.48
N THR A 7 21.88 21.90 -5.92
CA THR A 7 22.30 23.08 -5.18
C THR A 7 21.24 23.34 -4.10
N PHE A 8 21.64 23.35 -2.83
CA PHE A 8 20.81 23.77 -1.69
C PHE A 8 20.40 25.27 -1.76
N ARG A 9 20.55 25.89 -2.94
CA ARG A 9 20.35 27.32 -3.14
C ARG A 9 18.95 27.53 -3.71
N ARG A 10 18.12 28.22 -2.93
CA ARG A 10 16.81 28.74 -3.37
C ARG A 10 16.93 29.68 -4.59
N TYR A 11 18.09 30.30 -4.77
CA TYR A 11 18.40 31.24 -5.84
C TYR A 11 19.57 30.74 -6.68
N LYS A 12 19.52 30.96 -8.00
CA LYS A 12 20.61 30.58 -8.92
C LYS A 12 21.70 31.66 -8.95
N ASP A 13 22.92 31.30 -9.32
CA ASP A 13 23.97 32.31 -9.54
C ASP A 13 23.54 33.23 -10.70
N GLY A 14 23.43 34.53 -10.42
CA GLY A 14 22.88 35.52 -11.35
C GLY A 14 21.40 35.84 -11.16
N ASP A 15 20.76 35.30 -10.12
CA ASP A 15 19.40 35.67 -9.69
C ASP A 15 19.46 36.99 -8.89
N ASP A 16 19.61 38.11 -9.61
CA ASP A 16 19.73 39.47 -9.08
C ASP A 16 18.47 40.32 -9.32
N SER A 17 17.46 39.73 -9.96
CA SER A 17 16.14 40.34 -10.12
C SER A 17 15.34 40.16 -8.84
N HIS A 18 15.19 41.25 -8.10
CA HIS A 18 14.30 41.32 -6.95
C HIS A 18 12.91 41.70 -7.48
N GLY A 19 11.85 41.16 -6.88
CA GLY A 19 10.49 41.69 -7.06
C GLY A 19 10.47 43.20 -6.74
N ASN A 20 9.40 43.89 -7.14
CA ASN A 20 9.24 45.28 -6.71
C ASN A 20 9.24 45.30 -5.18
N MET A 21 10.26 45.88 -4.56
CA MET A 21 10.36 45.97 -3.10
C MET A 21 9.11 46.60 -2.47
N GLY A 22 8.37 47.47 -3.17
CA GLY A 22 7.10 48.00 -2.66
C GLY A 22 5.93 47.00 -2.63
N MET A 23 6.03 45.88 -3.35
CA MET A 23 5.12 44.73 -3.22
C MET A 23 5.57 43.75 -2.12
N ASP A 24 6.87 43.73 -1.81
CA ASP A 24 7.49 42.80 -0.84
C ASP A 24 7.78 43.45 0.54
N ILE A 25 7.67 44.78 0.66
CA ILE A 25 8.08 45.56 1.84
C ILE A 25 7.08 46.71 2.07
N PHE A 26 6.37 46.60 3.19
CA PHE A 26 5.62 47.62 3.96
C PHE A 26 4.95 48.75 3.17
N GLU A 27 3.62 48.78 3.15
CA GLU A 27 2.92 50.08 3.17
C GLU A 27 3.05 50.65 4.59
N GLN A 28 4.06 51.51 4.80
CA GLN A 28 4.13 52.46 5.92
C GLN A 28 3.75 51.85 7.28
N ASP A 29 4.56 50.89 7.75
CA ASP A 29 4.49 50.30 9.09
C ASP A 29 3.30 49.34 9.33
N THR A 30 2.59 48.95 8.28
CA THR A 30 1.51 47.94 8.34
C THR A 30 1.68 46.87 7.27
N THR A 31 1.24 45.65 7.58
CA THR A 31 1.14 44.55 6.61
C THR A 31 -0.31 44.11 6.48
N TYR A 32 -0.75 43.87 5.25
CA TYR A 32 -2.02 43.20 4.97
C TYR A 32 -1.86 41.67 4.90
N LYS A 33 -0.62 41.16 5.09
CA LYS A 33 -0.29 39.73 5.09
C LYS A 33 0.42 39.33 6.37
N CYS A 34 -0.21 38.40 7.08
CA CYS A 34 0.31 37.81 8.30
C CYS A 34 0.46 36.29 8.16
N PRO A 35 1.37 35.66 8.92
CA PRO A 35 1.57 34.21 8.86
C PRO A 35 0.30 33.47 9.32
N THR A 36 -0.07 32.46 8.54
CA THR A 36 -1.10 31.45 8.81
C THR A 36 -0.43 30.08 8.77
N TYR A 37 -0.71 29.26 9.77
CA TYR A 37 -0.26 27.88 9.88
C TYR A 37 -1.21 26.97 9.09
N VAL A 38 -0.76 26.49 7.93
CA VAL A 38 -1.60 25.75 6.98
C VAL A 38 -1.19 24.27 6.97
N ASN A 39 -2.01 23.42 7.59
CA ASN A 39 -1.84 21.97 7.53
C ASN A 39 -2.16 21.47 6.12
N ARG A 40 -1.28 20.63 5.59
CA ARG A 40 -1.42 20.00 4.26
C ARG A 40 -1.03 18.54 4.31
N THR A 41 -1.55 17.76 3.37
CA THR A 41 -1.23 16.35 3.23
C THR A 41 0.18 16.19 2.66
N PRO A 42 1.06 15.37 3.26
CA PRO A 42 2.35 15.05 2.68
C PRO A 42 2.17 14.09 1.49
N PRO A 43 3.06 14.14 0.49
CA PRO A 43 2.88 13.35 -0.73
C PRO A 43 3.03 11.84 -0.50
N CYS A 44 3.74 11.39 0.54
CA CYS A 44 3.77 9.98 0.91
C CYS A 44 2.37 9.44 1.26
N GLN A 45 1.56 10.20 1.99
CA GLN A 45 0.17 9.86 2.28
C GLN A 45 -0.68 9.93 1.01
N GLY A 46 -0.53 11.01 0.22
CA GLY A 46 -1.26 11.17 -1.04
C GLY A 46 -0.99 10.07 -2.08
N SER A 47 0.17 9.42 -2.02
CA SER A 47 0.54 8.27 -2.85
C SER A 47 0.18 6.91 -2.23
N CYS A 48 -0.30 6.87 -1.00
CA CYS A 48 -0.63 5.64 -0.29
C CYS A 48 -2.05 5.17 -0.64
N PRO A 49 -2.25 4.02 -1.33
CA PRO A 49 -3.58 3.57 -1.72
C PRO A 49 -4.48 3.17 -0.55
N SER A 50 -3.91 2.73 0.59
CA SER A 50 -4.67 2.49 1.84
C SER A 50 -5.10 3.77 2.53
N GLY A 51 -4.49 4.92 2.17
CA GLY A 51 -4.79 6.22 2.75
C GLY A 51 -4.22 6.44 4.16
N GLU A 52 -3.18 5.72 4.56
CA GLU A 52 -2.61 5.82 5.91
C GLU A 52 -2.12 7.22 6.32
N ASP A 53 -2.17 7.52 7.63
CA ASP A 53 -1.54 8.70 8.24
C ASP A 53 -0.02 8.50 8.47
N ILE A 54 0.71 8.36 7.37
CA ILE A 54 2.15 8.04 7.37
C ILE A 54 2.97 9.03 8.18
N ARG A 55 2.76 10.33 7.99
CA ARG A 55 3.49 11.35 8.74
C ARG A 55 3.14 11.29 10.22
N GLY A 56 1.88 11.03 10.58
CA GLY A 56 1.47 10.92 11.98
C GLY A 56 2.16 9.79 12.71
N TRP A 57 2.06 8.55 12.21
CA TRP A 57 2.71 7.43 12.89
C TRP A 57 4.25 7.51 12.85
N LEU A 58 4.87 8.09 11.81
CA LEU A 58 6.32 8.39 11.83
C LEU A 58 6.67 9.39 12.94
N SER A 59 5.86 10.44 13.10
CA SER A 59 6.06 11.46 14.14
C SER A 59 5.96 10.88 15.56
N ILE A 60 5.12 9.86 15.75
CA ILE A 60 5.01 9.13 17.02
C ILE A 60 6.27 8.28 17.25
N ILE A 61 6.73 7.54 16.23
CA ILE A 61 7.90 6.66 16.34
C ILE A 61 9.17 7.46 16.67
N CYS A 62 9.42 8.60 16.00
CA CYS A 62 10.57 9.45 16.33
C CYS A 62 10.38 10.27 17.61
N GLY A 63 9.20 10.24 18.24
CA GLY A 63 8.90 10.90 19.51
C GLY A 63 8.60 12.40 19.42
N THR A 64 8.38 12.92 18.20
CA THR A 64 7.88 14.28 17.97
C THR A 64 6.44 14.41 18.48
N GLU A 65 5.56 13.50 18.05
CA GLU A 65 4.23 13.36 18.63
C GLU A 65 4.31 12.43 19.84
N LYS A 66 3.63 12.80 20.93
CA LYS A 66 3.55 11.98 22.14
C LYS A 66 2.10 11.59 22.44
N PRO A 67 1.86 10.37 22.93
CA PRO A 67 0.55 9.99 23.44
C PRO A 67 0.18 10.84 24.66
N ALA A 68 -1.12 11.01 24.89
CA ALA A 68 -1.61 11.56 26.15
C ALA A 68 -1.59 10.47 27.24
N GLY A 69 -1.28 10.85 28.48
CA GLY A 69 -1.24 9.93 29.62
C GLY A 69 -0.06 8.96 29.59
N ASP A 70 -0.30 7.73 30.04
CA ASP A 70 0.72 6.68 30.25
C ASP A 70 0.79 5.64 29.11
N THR A 71 0.10 5.86 27.99
CA THR A 71 0.09 4.92 26.86
C THR A 71 1.50 4.78 26.25
N ASP A 72 1.90 3.55 25.94
CA ASP A 72 3.16 3.29 25.25
C ASP A 72 3.16 3.90 23.84
N LYS A 73 4.27 4.53 23.44
CA LYS A 73 4.33 5.24 22.15
C LYS A 73 4.17 4.30 20.95
N PHE A 74 4.62 3.06 21.05
CA PHE A 74 4.51 2.11 19.93
C PHE A 74 3.10 1.54 19.82
N GLU A 75 2.43 1.35 20.96
CA GLU A 75 0.99 1.07 20.98
C GLU A 75 0.18 2.22 20.35
N TYR A 76 0.52 3.46 20.67
CA TYR A 76 -0.11 4.63 20.07
C TYR A 76 0.13 4.72 18.55
N ALA A 77 1.36 4.46 18.09
CA ALA A 77 1.69 4.41 16.66
C ALA A 77 0.94 3.27 15.94
N PHE A 78 0.77 2.11 16.59
CA PHE A 78 0.00 0.99 16.06
C PHE A 78 -1.46 1.38 15.82
N TYR A 79 -2.13 1.98 16.80
CA TYR A 79 -3.52 2.42 16.61
C TYR A 79 -3.64 3.49 15.52
N ARG A 80 -2.70 4.43 15.44
CA ARG A 80 -2.68 5.43 14.35
C ARG A 80 -2.49 4.80 12.96
N SER A 81 -1.58 3.84 12.80
CA SER A 81 -1.36 3.14 11.53
C SER A 81 -2.60 2.31 11.14
N THR A 82 -3.19 1.63 12.11
CA THR A 82 -4.35 0.77 11.90
C THR A 82 -5.67 1.50 11.76
N ASP A 83 -5.71 2.84 11.86
CA ASP A 83 -6.89 3.61 11.44
C ASP A 83 -7.28 3.31 9.99
N ALA A 84 -6.28 3.11 9.13
CA ALA A 84 -6.47 2.80 7.72
C ALA A 84 -6.20 1.32 7.42
N ASN A 85 -5.09 0.77 7.92
CA ASN A 85 -4.55 -0.51 7.50
C ASN A 85 -4.43 -1.49 8.68
N PRO A 86 -5.28 -2.53 8.77
CA PRO A 86 -5.23 -3.48 9.88
C PRO A 86 -4.11 -4.55 9.75
N PHE A 87 -3.25 -4.46 8.74
CA PHE A 87 -2.18 -5.42 8.44
C PHE A 87 -0.77 -4.78 8.37
N PRO A 88 -0.35 -3.93 9.34
CA PRO A 88 0.94 -3.24 9.24
C PRO A 88 2.14 -4.21 9.15
N ALA A 89 2.08 -5.36 9.82
CA ALA A 89 3.19 -6.32 9.79
C ALA A 89 3.33 -6.96 8.40
N ILE A 90 2.22 -7.34 7.76
CA ILE A 90 2.25 -7.91 6.41
C ILE A 90 2.49 -6.84 5.36
N MET A 91 1.82 -5.69 5.41
CA MET A 91 2.02 -4.63 4.42
C MET A 91 3.44 -4.08 4.44
N GLY A 92 4.05 -3.92 5.61
CA GLY A 92 5.46 -3.53 5.69
C GLY A 92 6.42 -4.51 4.99
N ARG A 93 6.05 -5.79 4.85
CA ARG A 93 6.84 -6.82 4.16
C ARG A 93 6.65 -6.85 2.65
N VAL A 94 5.41 -6.71 2.17
CA VAL A 94 5.08 -6.98 0.75
C VAL A 94 4.60 -5.79 -0.06
N CYS A 95 4.29 -4.66 0.57
CA CYS A 95 3.87 -3.47 -0.15
C CYS A 95 5.00 -2.96 -1.05
N PRO A 96 4.74 -2.69 -2.35
CA PRO A 96 5.71 -2.04 -3.23
C PRO A 96 6.04 -0.59 -2.84
N ALA A 97 5.36 -0.05 -1.82
CA ALA A 97 5.60 1.24 -1.20
C ALA A 97 5.60 2.45 -2.15
N PRO A 98 4.50 2.70 -2.91
CA PRO A 98 4.37 3.91 -3.72
C PRO A 98 4.47 5.21 -2.91
N CYS A 99 4.20 5.14 -1.60
CA CYS A 99 4.42 6.23 -0.64
C CYS A 99 5.90 6.66 -0.54
N GLN A 100 6.85 5.75 -0.79
CA GLN A 100 8.28 6.04 -0.79
C GLN A 100 8.71 6.71 -2.10
N GLU A 101 8.14 6.31 -3.23
CA GLU A 101 8.34 6.98 -4.52
C GLU A 101 7.83 8.42 -4.49
N GLY A 102 6.66 8.65 -3.86
CA GLY A 102 6.09 9.99 -3.67
C GLY A 102 6.76 10.84 -2.59
N CYS A 103 7.74 10.33 -1.85
CA CYS A 103 8.33 11.07 -0.72
C CYS A 103 9.12 12.30 -1.21
N ASN A 104 8.85 13.49 -0.66
CA ASN A 104 9.63 14.70 -0.99
C ASN A 104 11.12 14.57 -0.63
N ARG A 105 11.51 13.61 0.22
CA ARG A 105 12.91 13.45 0.64
C ARG A 105 13.81 12.94 -0.49
N ASN A 106 13.23 12.37 -1.54
CA ASN A 106 13.91 12.06 -2.80
C ASN A 106 14.59 13.30 -3.44
N GLU A 107 14.13 14.51 -3.14
CA GLU A 107 14.74 15.77 -3.62
C GLU A 107 15.99 16.19 -2.81
N VAL A 108 16.21 15.59 -1.64
CA VAL A 108 17.39 15.82 -0.80
C VAL A 108 18.40 14.69 -0.99
N GLU A 109 17.92 13.45 -0.94
CA GLU A 109 18.71 12.24 -1.02
C GLU A 109 17.89 10.99 -1.44
N ASP A 110 17.62 10.07 -0.51
CA ASP A 110 16.77 8.89 -0.65
C ASP A 110 15.45 9.12 0.12
N PHE A 111 14.45 8.28 -0.12
CA PHE A 111 13.19 8.32 0.62
C PHE A 111 13.34 7.85 2.08
N VAL A 112 12.32 8.13 2.90
CA VAL A 112 12.13 7.51 4.21
C VAL A 112 11.70 6.05 4.03
N GLY A 113 12.28 5.12 4.77
CA GLY A 113 11.94 3.69 4.83
C GLY A 113 10.59 3.46 5.50
N ILE A 114 9.51 3.92 4.86
CA ILE A 114 8.14 3.87 5.36
C ILE A 114 7.74 2.42 5.64
N ASN A 115 7.91 1.52 4.66
CA ASN A 115 7.53 0.11 4.83
C ASN A 115 8.33 -0.62 5.92
N SER A 116 9.59 -0.24 6.15
CA SER A 116 10.41 -0.82 7.21
C SER A 116 9.97 -0.40 8.61
N VAL A 117 9.49 0.85 8.77
CA VAL A 117 8.92 1.31 10.03
C VAL A 117 7.51 0.74 10.23
N GLU A 118 6.72 0.62 9.17
CA GLU A 118 5.40 -0.04 9.20
C GLU A 118 5.51 -1.51 9.66
N GLN A 119 6.48 -2.25 9.11
CA GLN A 119 6.79 -3.61 9.57
C GLN A 119 7.12 -3.64 11.07
N PHE A 120 7.97 -2.73 11.53
CA PHE A 120 8.34 -2.64 12.94
C PHE A 120 7.12 -2.38 13.84
N ILE A 121 6.23 -1.46 13.44
CA ILE A 121 4.98 -1.17 14.18
C ILE A 121 4.15 -2.44 14.33
N GLY A 122 3.92 -3.17 13.22
CA GLY A 122 3.13 -4.40 13.24
C GLY A 122 3.78 -5.53 14.04
N ASP A 123 5.09 -5.71 13.91
CA ASP A 123 5.83 -6.74 14.63
C ASP A 123 5.88 -6.44 16.14
N ASN A 124 6.08 -5.18 16.54
CA ASN A 124 6.04 -4.75 17.95
C ASN A 124 4.65 -4.98 18.57
N ALA A 125 3.59 -4.64 17.84
CA ALA A 125 2.22 -4.86 18.27
C ALA A 125 1.91 -6.36 18.46
N ARG A 126 2.44 -7.20 17.57
CA ARG A 126 2.34 -8.67 17.67
C ARG A 126 3.05 -9.20 18.92
N GLU A 127 4.27 -8.74 19.18
CA GLU A 127 5.04 -9.14 20.37
C GLU A 127 4.36 -8.76 21.69
N LYS A 128 3.71 -7.58 21.71
CA LYS A 128 2.93 -7.10 22.85
C LYS A 128 1.53 -7.70 22.95
N GLY A 129 1.07 -8.43 21.93
CA GLY A 129 -0.27 -9.00 21.89
C GLY A 129 -1.39 -7.95 21.89
N LEU A 130 -1.15 -6.81 21.23
CA LEU A 130 -2.13 -5.73 21.13
C LEU A 130 -3.40 -6.21 20.39
N LYS A 131 -4.54 -5.64 20.80
CA LYS A 131 -5.87 -6.01 20.30
C LYS A 131 -6.55 -4.81 19.68
N PHE A 132 -7.54 -5.06 18.82
CA PHE A 132 -8.43 -4.01 18.35
C PHE A 132 -9.58 -3.81 19.33
N GLU A 133 -10.02 -2.56 19.44
CA GLU A 133 -11.22 -2.20 20.19
C GLU A 133 -12.42 -2.11 19.26
N ASN A 134 -13.59 -2.53 19.76
CA ASN A 134 -14.86 -2.39 19.06
C ASN A 134 -15.52 -1.05 19.38
N SER A 135 -16.41 -0.61 18.51
CA SER A 135 -17.40 0.40 18.88
C SER A 135 -18.13 -0.04 20.16
N ALA A 136 -18.34 0.89 21.08
CA ALA A 136 -19.20 0.66 22.25
C ALA A 136 -20.68 0.57 21.86
N VAL A 137 -21.05 0.99 20.65
CA VAL A 137 -22.42 1.05 20.14
C VAL A 137 -22.62 -0.04 19.09
N ASP A 138 -23.62 -0.89 19.32
CA ASP A 138 -24.13 -1.85 18.33
C ASP A 138 -25.21 -1.17 17.48
N THR A 139 -25.14 -1.34 16.16
CA THR A 139 -26.10 -0.75 15.21
C THR A 139 -27.28 -1.68 14.91
N ASP A 140 -27.25 -2.93 15.40
CA ASP A 140 -28.17 -4.02 15.06
C ASP A 140 -28.18 -4.37 13.55
N LYS A 141 -27.27 -3.83 12.75
CA LYS A 141 -27.15 -4.10 11.31
C LYS A 141 -26.19 -5.24 11.04
N ARG A 142 -26.53 -6.06 10.04
CA ARG A 142 -25.76 -7.26 9.66
C ARG A 142 -25.25 -7.13 8.24
N VAL A 143 -23.95 -7.31 8.06
CA VAL A 143 -23.28 -7.24 6.75
C VAL A 143 -22.61 -8.59 6.43
N ALA A 144 -22.87 -9.11 5.24
CA ALA A 144 -22.16 -10.27 4.72
C ALA A 144 -21.00 -9.85 3.83
N ILE A 145 -19.84 -10.48 4.00
CA ILE A 145 -18.66 -10.27 3.16
C ILE A 145 -18.29 -11.59 2.50
N ILE A 146 -18.21 -11.59 1.18
CA ILE A 146 -17.91 -12.77 0.36
C ILE A 146 -16.45 -12.68 -0.07
N GLY A 147 -15.59 -13.47 0.56
CA GLY A 147 -14.14 -13.47 0.39
C GLY A 147 -13.41 -12.99 1.63
N GLY A 148 -12.66 -13.88 2.28
CA GLY A 148 -11.84 -13.64 3.46
C GLY A 148 -10.41 -13.21 3.14
N GLY A 149 -10.21 -12.51 2.01
CA GLY A 149 -8.93 -11.92 1.62
C GLY A 149 -8.65 -10.58 2.30
N VAL A 150 -7.56 -9.91 1.89
CA VAL A 150 -7.13 -8.63 2.47
C VAL A 150 -8.24 -7.57 2.47
N GLY A 151 -8.95 -7.39 1.35
CA GLY A 151 -10.03 -6.40 1.23
C GLY A 151 -11.24 -6.74 2.09
N GLY A 152 -11.67 -8.01 2.09
CA GLY A 152 -12.81 -8.46 2.89
C GLY A 152 -12.55 -8.34 4.39
N LEU A 153 -11.35 -8.70 4.85
CA LEU A 153 -10.95 -8.57 6.25
C LEU A 153 -10.75 -7.11 6.67
N ALA A 154 -10.17 -6.26 5.80
CA ALA A 154 -10.09 -4.83 6.06
C ALA A 154 -11.48 -4.19 6.14
N CYS A 155 -12.44 -4.64 5.31
CA CYS A 155 -13.82 -4.15 5.35
C CYS A 155 -14.52 -4.62 6.63
N ALA A 156 -14.33 -5.88 7.03
CA ALA A 156 -14.82 -6.40 8.30
C ALA A 156 -14.30 -5.58 9.48
N TYR A 157 -13.01 -5.29 9.50
CA TYR A 157 -12.37 -4.44 10.51
C TYR A 157 -13.05 -3.07 10.61
N GLN A 158 -13.20 -2.35 9.50
CA GLN A 158 -13.82 -1.01 9.51
C GLN A 158 -15.31 -1.05 9.91
N LEU A 159 -16.07 -2.03 9.41
CA LEU A 159 -17.48 -2.20 9.77
C LEU A 159 -17.67 -2.54 11.26
N ARG A 160 -16.79 -3.36 11.85
CA ARG A 160 -16.81 -3.63 13.30
C ARG A 160 -16.49 -2.39 14.14
N ARG A 161 -15.57 -1.54 13.68
CA ARG A 161 -15.30 -0.23 14.32
C ARG A 161 -16.49 0.73 14.25
N GLN A 162 -17.37 0.56 13.27
CA GLN A 162 -18.62 1.32 13.13
C GLN A 162 -19.80 0.68 13.90
N GLY A 163 -19.62 -0.49 14.49
CA GLY A 163 -20.63 -1.17 15.31
C GLY A 163 -21.48 -2.23 14.59
N HIS A 164 -21.31 -2.42 13.27
CA HIS A 164 -22.11 -3.38 12.49
C HIS A 164 -21.67 -4.82 12.73
N ALA A 165 -22.61 -5.76 12.83
CA ALA A 165 -22.30 -7.20 12.87
C ALA A 165 -21.83 -7.69 11.49
N VAL A 166 -20.79 -8.52 11.44
CA VAL A 166 -20.18 -8.97 10.17
C VAL A 166 -20.03 -10.49 10.14
N THR A 167 -20.45 -11.10 9.03
CA THR A 167 -20.14 -12.50 8.70
C THR A 167 -19.30 -12.57 7.42
N VAL A 168 -18.13 -13.19 7.49
CA VAL A 168 -17.24 -13.45 6.35
C VAL A 168 -17.46 -14.87 5.83
N PHE A 169 -17.72 -15.02 4.54
CA PHE A 169 -17.84 -16.29 3.83
C PHE A 169 -16.61 -16.49 2.96
N ASP A 170 -15.97 -17.67 3.04
CA ASP A 170 -14.81 -18.00 2.20
C ASP A 170 -14.91 -19.43 1.68
N ASN A 171 -14.57 -19.64 0.41
CA ASN A 171 -14.58 -20.95 -0.23
C ASN A 171 -13.36 -21.81 0.14
N HIS A 172 -12.31 -21.23 0.72
CA HIS A 172 -11.11 -21.93 1.16
C HIS A 172 -11.19 -22.39 2.62
N LYS A 173 -10.22 -23.24 2.99
CA LYS A 173 -10.06 -23.78 4.35
C LYS A 173 -9.50 -22.78 5.36
N LYS A 174 -8.89 -21.68 4.90
CA LYS A 174 -8.29 -20.63 5.75
C LYS A 174 -8.46 -19.27 5.10
N LEU A 175 -8.56 -18.23 5.94
CA LEU A 175 -8.63 -16.83 5.52
C LEU A 175 -7.26 -16.31 5.06
N GLY A 176 -7.23 -15.15 4.39
CA GLY A 176 -6.03 -14.46 3.93
C GLY A 176 -5.98 -14.24 2.42
N GLY A 177 -6.83 -14.95 1.66
CA GLY A 177 -6.95 -14.80 0.20
C GLY A 177 -5.59 -14.84 -0.49
N MET A 178 -5.34 -13.91 -1.43
CA MET A 178 -4.08 -13.87 -2.18
C MET A 178 -2.82 -13.67 -1.32
N MET A 179 -2.92 -13.11 -0.10
CA MET A 179 -1.76 -13.06 0.80
C MET A 179 -1.34 -14.47 1.25
N ARG A 180 -2.29 -15.40 1.37
CA ARG A 180 -2.03 -16.81 1.71
C ARG A 180 -1.77 -17.67 0.48
N TYR A 181 -2.64 -17.57 -0.52
CA TYR A 181 -2.70 -18.51 -1.63
C TYR A 181 -1.90 -18.04 -2.85
N GLY A 182 -1.68 -16.73 -2.99
CA GLY A 182 -0.90 -16.15 -4.07
C GLY A 182 0.56 -15.88 -3.71
N ILE A 183 0.81 -15.21 -2.58
CA ILE A 183 2.16 -14.76 -2.23
C ILE A 183 2.91 -15.86 -1.46
N PRO A 184 4.19 -16.16 -1.81
CA PRO A 184 4.98 -17.15 -1.10
C PRO A 184 5.14 -16.86 0.40
N GLY A 185 5.18 -17.92 1.21
CA GLY A 185 5.27 -17.82 2.67
C GLY A 185 6.54 -17.13 3.20
N TYR A 186 7.65 -17.13 2.46
CA TYR A 186 8.88 -16.42 2.83
C TYR A 186 8.78 -14.89 2.66
N ARG A 187 7.79 -14.40 1.91
CA ARG A 187 7.42 -12.97 1.83
C ARG A 187 6.27 -12.62 2.77
N THR A 188 5.38 -13.59 3.02
CA THR A 188 4.20 -13.45 3.89
C THR A 188 4.17 -14.56 4.96
N PRO A 189 4.98 -14.42 6.02
CA PRO A 189 5.07 -15.43 7.08
C PRO A 189 3.68 -15.77 7.63
N ARG A 190 3.36 -17.06 7.63
CA ARG A 190 1.99 -17.53 7.91
C ARG A 190 1.58 -17.27 9.35
N ASP A 191 2.51 -17.35 10.29
CA ASP A 191 2.31 -17.03 11.70
C ASP A 191 2.03 -15.54 11.94
N VAL A 192 2.75 -14.64 11.24
CA VAL A 192 2.50 -13.19 11.28
C VAL A 192 1.11 -12.89 10.74
N MET A 193 0.79 -13.42 9.56
CA MET A 193 -0.51 -13.22 8.91
C MET A 193 -1.65 -13.77 9.76
N ASP A 194 -1.54 -15.01 10.25
CA ASP A 194 -2.57 -15.65 11.08
C ASP A 194 -2.84 -14.82 12.35
N HIS A 195 -1.80 -14.20 12.94
CA HIS A 195 -1.95 -13.33 14.10
C HIS A 195 -2.72 -12.04 13.78
N GLU A 196 -2.40 -11.34 12.67
CA GLU A 196 -3.13 -10.12 12.29
C GLU A 196 -4.59 -10.43 11.91
N ILE A 197 -4.83 -11.55 11.22
CA ILE A 197 -6.20 -12.02 10.93
C ILE A 197 -6.94 -12.29 12.24
N GLN A 198 -6.32 -13.00 13.20
CA GLN A 198 -6.95 -13.31 14.48
C GLN A 198 -7.33 -12.03 15.25
N ARG A 199 -6.50 -10.99 15.19
CA ARG A 199 -6.81 -9.69 15.82
C ARG A 199 -8.11 -9.08 15.29
N ILE A 200 -8.39 -9.23 13.99
CA ILE A 200 -9.66 -8.80 13.37
C ILE A 200 -10.80 -9.73 13.81
N LEU A 201 -10.59 -11.04 13.86
CA LEU A 201 -11.63 -11.99 14.28
C LEU A 201 -12.05 -11.78 15.74
N ASP A 202 -11.11 -11.43 16.62
CA ASP A 202 -11.35 -11.12 18.03
C ASP A 202 -12.32 -9.95 18.25
N MET A 203 -12.59 -9.15 17.21
CA MET A 203 -13.62 -8.10 17.20
C MET A 203 -15.06 -8.65 17.11
N GLY A 204 -15.22 -9.98 17.03
CA GLY A 204 -16.52 -10.66 16.91
C GLY A 204 -16.97 -10.88 15.47
N VAL A 205 -16.03 -10.99 14.52
CA VAL A 205 -16.34 -11.32 13.12
C VAL A 205 -16.67 -12.81 13.03
N GLU A 206 -17.88 -13.13 12.54
CA GLU A 206 -18.26 -14.52 12.27
C GLU A 206 -17.64 -15.00 10.96
N VAL A 207 -17.23 -16.27 10.89
CA VAL A 207 -16.57 -16.83 9.70
C VAL A 207 -17.20 -18.15 9.29
N LYS A 208 -17.52 -18.28 7.99
CA LYS A 208 -18.00 -19.51 7.35
C LYS A 208 -17.04 -19.92 6.24
N LEU A 209 -16.16 -20.85 6.55
CA LEU A 209 -15.14 -21.40 5.63
C LEU A 209 -15.70 -22.54 4.79
N ASN A 210 -15.00 -22.91 3.72
CA ASN A 210 -15.42 -23.93 2.75
C ASN A 210 -16.86 -23.71 2.24
N THR A 211 -17.24 -22.45 2.07
CA THR A 211 -18.59 -22.06 1.63
C THR A 211 -18.47 -21.19 0.39
N PHE A 212 -18.88 -21.73 -0.76
CA PHE A 212 -18.86 -21.04 -2.03
C PHE A 212 -20.22 -20.37 -2.30
N ILE A 213 -20.23 -19.03 -2.34
CA ILE A 213 -21.43 -18.27 -2.70
C ILE A 213 -21.67 -18.34 -4.20
N GLY A 214 -22.87 -18.73 -4.60
CA GLY A 214 -23.26 -19.06 -5.97
C GLY A 214 -23.36 -20.58 -6.23
N LYS A 215 -22.77 -21.43 -5.37
CA LYS A 215 -22.88 -22.90 -5.44
C LYS A 215 -23.53 -23.51 -4.21
N ASP A 216 -23.02 -23.17 -3.02
CA ASP A 216 -23.51 -23.72 -1.74
C ASP A 216 -24.64 -22.87 -1.14
N ILE A 217 -24.56 -21.55 -1.31
CA ILE A 217 -25.57 -20.56 -0.88
C ILE A 217 -25.77 -19.58 -2.04
N SER A 218 -27.01 -19.25 -2.38
CA SER A 218 -27.30 -18.31 -3.47
C SER A 218 -27.18 -16.86 -3.02
N MET A 219 -26.93 -15.94 -3.96
CA MET A 219 -26.87 -14.51 -3.67
C MET A 219 -28.19 -13.96 -3.13
N GLU A 220 -29.33 -14.50 -3.57
CA GLU A 220 -30.65 -14.10 -3.11
C GLU A 220 -30.82 -14.37 -1.61
N THR A 221 -30.42 -15.56 -1.14
CA THR A 221 -30.47 -15.89 0.30
C THR A 221 -29.63 -14.92 1.13
N LEU A 222 -28.42 -14.56 0.66
CA LEU A 222 -27.59 -13.57 1.36
C LEU A 222 -28.25 -12.19 1.43
N ARG A 223 -28.91 -11.75 0.35
CA ARG A 223 -29.61 -10.46 0.31
C ARG A 223 -30.87 -10.44 1.16
N GLU A 224 -31.48 -11.60 1.42
CA GLU A 224 -32.61 -11.72 2.35
C GLU A 224 -32.14 -11.74 3.82
N ASP A 225 -31.01 -12.39 4.09
CA ASP A 225 -30.51 -12.62 5.45
C ASP A 225 -29.71 -11.45 6.03
N TYR A 226 -29.15 -10.57 5.19
CA TYR A 226 -28.25 -9.48 5.58
C TYR A 226 -28.71 -8.13 5.03
N ASP A 227 -28.44 -7.05 5.77
CA ASP A 227 -28.82 -5.69 5.38
C ASP A 227 -27.96 -5.13 4.24
N ALA A 228 -26.72 -5.61 4.10
CA ALA A 228 -25.83 -5.31 2.99
C ALA A 228 -24.88 -6.48 2.70
N VAL A 229 -24.41 -6.58 1.45
CA VAL A 229 -23.49 -7.63 1.00
C VAL A 229 -22.27 -6.99 0.31
N VAL A 230 -21.08 -7.51 0.59
CA VAL A 230 -19.82 -7.06 0.00
C VAL A 230 -19.15 -8.21 -0.75
N LEU A 231 -18.87 -8.00 -2.04
CA LEU A 231 -18.13 -8.90 -2.89
C LEU A 231 -16.63 -8.56 -2.81
N ALA A 232 -15.87 -9.40 -2.11
CA ALA A 232 -14.42 -9.28 -1.92
C ALA A 232 -13.69 -10.56 -2.38
N ILE A 233 -14.23 -11.25 -3.39
CA ILE A 233 -13.73 -12.55 -3.88
C ILE A 233 -12.35 -12.48 -4.54
N GLY A 234 -11.92 -11.29 -4.98
CA GLY A 234 -10.64 -11.10 -5.67
C GLY A 234 -10.56 -11.79 -7.04
N ALA A 235 -9.35 -11.81 -7.61
CA ALA A 235 -9.09 -12.39 -8.93
C ALA A 235 -8.30 -13.70 -8.81
N GLN A 236 -9.00 -14.78 -8.43
CA GLN A 236 -8.42 -16.08 -8.07
C GLN A 236 -8.12 -17.01 -9.25
N SER A 237 -8.51 -16.63 -10.47
CA SER A 237 -8.33 -17.43 -11.69
C SER A 237 -7.24 -16.83 -12.56
N GLY A 238 -6.28 -17.64 -13.01
CA GLY A 238 -5.24 -17.22 -13.96
C GLY A 238 -5.71 -17.29 -15.41
N ARG A 239 -5.02 -16.57 -16.32
CA ARG A 239 -5.28 -16.63 -17.76
C ARG A 239 -4.28 -17.54 -18.48
N ASN A 240 -4.80 -18.53 -19.21
CA ASN A 240 -4.00 -19.30 -20.16
C ASN A 240 -3.43 -18.39 -21.24
N ILE A 241 -2.32 -18.82 -21.83
CA ILE A 241 -1.70 -18.05 -22.92
C ILE A 241 -2.51 -18.23 -24.21
N PRO A 242 -3.05 -17.15 -24.82
CA PRO A 242 -3.96 -17.25 -25.96
C PRO A 242 -3.19 -17.36 -27.28
N ILE A 243 -2.37 -18.42 -27.43
CA ILE A 243 -1.59 -18.71 -28.64
C ILE A 243 -1.81 -20.16 -29.09
N PRO A 244 -1.57 -20.51 -30.37
CA PRO A 244 -1.62 -21.89 -30.83
C PRO A 244 -0.77 -22.83 -29.96
N GLY A 245 -1.36 -23.94 -29.51
CA GLY A 245 -0.72 -24.90 -28.60
C GLY A 245 -0.72 -24.50 -27.11
N GLY A 246 -1.28 -23.33 -26.75
CA GLY A 246 -1.36 -22.84 -25.37
C GLY A 246 -2.19 -23.70 -24.41
N GLU A 247 -3.00 -24.63 -24.95
CA GLU A 247 -3.82 -25.59 -24.19
C GLU A 247 -3.06 -26.88 -23.83
N ALA A 248 -1.75 -26.96 -24.12
CA ALA A 248 -0.93 -28.10 -23.73
C ALA A 248 -1.01 -28.35 -22.21
N PRO A 249 -1.00 -29.61 -21.73
CA PRO A 249 -1.24 -29.93 -20.32
C PRO A 249 -0.21 -29.32 -19.36
N ASN A 250 1.02 -29.08 -19.83
CA ASN A 250 2.10 -28.41 -19.08
C ASN A 250 2.21 -26.91 -19.40
N CYS A 251 1.18 -26.31 -19.97
CA CYS A 251 0.95 -24.87 -20.00
C CYS A 251 -0.05 -24.52 -18.89
N ILE A 252 0.45 -23.98 -17.78
CA ILE A 252 -0.35 -23.69 -16.59
C ILE A 252 -0.33 -22.20 -16.29
N THR A 253 -1.23 -21.74 -15.41
CA THR A 253 -1.26 -20.34 -14.99
C THR A 253 -0.38 -20.11 -13.76
N GLY A 254 0.13 -18.88 -13.62
CA GLY A 254 0.90 -18.47 -12.44
C GLY A 254 0.10 -18.58 -11.15
N VAL A 255 -1.21 -18.30 -11.20
CA VAL A 255 -2.09 -18.42 -10.03
C VAL A 255 -2.20 -19.87 -9.58
N SER A 256 -2.49 -20.80 -10.51
CA SER A 256 -2.54 -22.23 -10.17
C SER A 256 -1.20 -22.77 -9.66
N PHE A 257 -0.08 -22.29 -10.21
CA PHE A 257 1.26 -22.68 -9.78
C PHE A 257 1.52 -22.25 -8.32
N LEU A 258 1.25 -20.98 -8.00
CA LEU A 258 1.48 -20.43 -6.67
C LEU A 258 0.51 -20.99 -5.63
N ASP A 259 -0.75 -21.20 -6.01
CA ASP A 259 -1.75 -21.87 -5.17
C ASP A 259 -1.28 -23.29 -4.77
N ALA A 260 -0.85 -24.08 -5.75
CA ALA A 260 -0.34 -25.43 -5.48
C ALA A 260 0.93 -25.45 -4.62
N TYR A 261 1.80 -24.45 -4.79
CA TYR A 261 2.97 -24.27 -3.93
C TYR A 261 2.58 -23.90 -2.49
N ASN A 262 1.70 -22.91 -2.32
CA ASN A 262 1.29 -22.42 -1.01
C ASN A 262 0.45 -23.44 -0.23
N ASP A 263 -0.28 -24.31 -0.92
CA ASP A 263 -0.96 -25.48 -0.33
C ASP A 263 0.00 -26.62 0.06
N GLY A 264 1.27 -26.54 -0.35
CA GLY A 264 2.27 -27.59 -0.12
C GLY A 264 2.11 -28.83 -1.01
N ARG A 265 1.25 -28.75 -2.04
CA ARG A 265 1.06 -29.81 -3.04
C ARG A 265 2.26 -29.89 -3.97
N LEU A 266 2.77 -28.75 -4.42
CA LEU A 266 3.91 -28.64 -5.33
C LEU A 266 5.24 -28.58 -4.55
N LYS A 267 6.07 -29.63 -4.69
CA LYS A 267 7.34 -29.77 -3.96
C LYS A 267 8.57 -29.72 -4.88
N THR A 268 8.39 -29.97 -6.17
CA THR A 268 9.41 -29.86 -7.23
C THR A 268 8.78 -29.36 -8.53
N VAL A 269 9.61 -28.78 -9.40
CA VAL A 269 9.26 -28.33 -10.75
C VAL A 269 10.05 -29.11 -11.81
N SER A 270 9.81 -28.78 -13.08
CA SER A 270 10.56 -29.36 -14.20
C SER A 270 11.97 -28.77 -14.32
N LYS A 271 12.83 -29.42 -15.11
CA LYS A 271 14.20 -28.98 -15.33
C LYS A 271 14.25 -27.63 -16.05
N LYS A 272 13.54 -27.49 -17.18
CA LYS A 272 13.45 -26.23 -17.93
C LYS A 272 12.08 -25.59 -17.76
N VAL A 273 12.03 -24.42 -17.14
CA VAL A 273 10.79 -23.68 -16.88
C VAL A 273 10.82 -22.34 -17.60
N VAL A 274 9.77 -22.06 -18.38
CA VAL A 274 9.58 -20.75 -19.02
C VAL A 274 8.37 -20.06 -18.40
N VAL A 275 8.58 -18.86 -17.86
CA VAL A 275 7.53 -18.02 -17.28
C VAL A 275 7.27 -16.85 -18.20
N ILE A 276 6.00 -16.56 -18.49
CA ILE A 276 5.60 -15.49 -19.40
C ILE A 276 4.87 -14.41 -18.60
N GLY A 277 5.45 -13.21 -18.54
CA GLY A 277 4.91 -12.11 -17.76
C GLY A 277 6.01 -11.19 -17.23
N GLY A 278 5.63 -10.11 -16.55
CA GLY A 278 6.60 -9.17 -15.96
C GLY A 278 6.13 -8.44 -14.71
N GLY A 279 4.96 -8.80 -14.17
CA GLY A 279 4.47 -8.27 -12.89
C GLY A 279 4.88 -9.15 -11.71
N ASP A 280 4.40 -8.81 -10.51
CA ASP A 280 4.79 -9.47 -9.26
C ASP A 280 4.50 -10.97 -9.26
N THR A 281 3.36 -11.41 -9.83
CA THR A 281 3.06 -12.84 -9.99
C THR A 281 4.15 -13.58 -10.77
N ALA A 282 4.73 -12.95 -11.80
CA ALA A 282 5.80 -13.57 -12.57
C ALA A 282 7.09 -13.68 -11.74
N MET A 283 7.41 -12.66 -10.94
CA MET A 283 8.54 -12.66 -10.00
C MET A 283 8.42 -13.76 -8.96
N ASP A 284 7.24 -13.92 -8.36
CA ASP A 284 6.99 -14.97 -7.38
C ASP A 284 7.11 -16.36 -8.03
N VAL A 285 6.56 -16.57 -9.22
CA VAL A 285 6.66 -17.86 -9.92
C VAL A 285 8.11 -18.23 -10.21
N VAL A 286 8.92 -17.31 -10.75
CA VAL A 286 10.32 -17.63 -11.07
C VAL A 286 11.15 -17.92 -9.82
N SER A 287 10.93 -17.13 -8.77
CA SER A 287 11.63 -17.26 -7.48
C SER A 287 11.27 -18.57 -6.77
N VAL A 288 9.99 -18.97 -6.82
CA VAL A 288 9.52 -20.25 -6.29
C VAL A 288 10.03 -21.43 -7.14
N ALA A 289 10.01 -21.33 -8.47
CA ALA A 289 10.52 -22.37 -9.34
C ALA A 289 12.01 -22.67 -9.07
N ARG A 290 12.83 -21.63 -8.85
CA ARG A 290 14.24 -21.78 -8.46
C ARG A 290 14.42 -22.45 -7.10
N ARG A 291 13.58 -22.13 -6.11
CA ARG A 291 13.60 -22.74 -4.77
C ARG A 291 13.16 -24.21 -4.76
N LEU A 292 12.17 -24.55 -5.57
CA LEU A 292 11.65 -25.91 -5.66
C LEU A 292 12.65 -26.86 -6.32
N GLY A 293 13.34 -26.40 -7.38
CA GLY A 293 14.23 -27.23 -8.17
C GLY A 293 13.52 -28.43 -8.82
N HIS A 294 14.29 -29.38 -9.36
CA HIS A 294 13.77 -30.57 -10.02
C HIS A 294 14.42 -31.86 -9.51
N ILE A 295 13.83 -33.00 -9.87
CA ILE A 295 14.38 -34.35 -9.66
C ILE A 295 14.51 -35.04 -11.02
N GLU A 296 15.67 -35.59 -11.33
CA GLU A 296 15.97 -36.18 -12.65
C GLU A 296 14.98 -37.26 -13.10
N ASN A 297 14.58 -38.16 -12.19
CA ASN A 297 13.74 -39.32 -12.50
C ASN A 297 12.37 -39.23 -11.82
N THR A 298 11.52 -38.33 -12.31
CA THR A 298 10.14 -38.18 -11.81
C THR A 298 9.18 -39.05 -12.61
N HIS A 299 8.30 -39.80 -11.93
CA HIS A 299 7.27 -40.60 -12.61
C HIS A 299 6.27 -39.68 -13.33
N GLU A 300 5.67 -40.13 -14.44
CA GLU A 300 4.76 -39.30 -15.26
C GLU A 300 3.58 -38.74 -14.46
N SER A 301 3.02 -39.53 -13.52
CA SER A 301 1.94 -39.09 -12.63
C SER A 301 2.35 -38.06 -11.59
N GLU A 302 3.65 -37.86 -11.36
CA GLU A 302 4.21 -36.93 -10.35
C GLU A 302 4.76 -35.65 -10.97
N ARG A 303 4.59 -35.48 -12.29
CA ARG A 303 5.00 -34.27 -12.99
C ARG A 303 4.26 -33.03 -12.46
N PRO A 304 4.90 -31.85 -12.41
CA PRO A 304 4.36 -30.64 -11.78
C PRO A 304 2.95 -30.26 -12.25
N GLU A 305 2.67 -30.35 -13.56
CA GLU A 305 1.36 -29.97 -14.10
C GLU A 305 0.21 -30.86 -13.59
N ASN A 306 0.44 -32.15 -13.34
CA ASN A 306 -0.58 -33.05 -12.79
C ASN A 306 -0.89 -32.73 -11.32
N ILE A 307 0.12 -32.24 -10.58
CA ILE A 307 -0.02 -31.80 -9.19
C ILE A 307 -0.77 -30.47 -9.10
N ILE A 308 -0.40 -29.53 -9.97
CA ILE A 308 -0.96 -28.18 -10.03
C ILE A 308 -2.44 -28.24 -10.42
N LEU A 309 -2.80 -29.14 -11.35
CA LEU A 309 -4.18 -29.39 -11.77
C LEU A 309 -4.96 -30.32 -10.81
N ASN A 310 -4.45 -30.59 -9.60
CA ASN A 310 -5.09 -31.43 -8.57
C ASN A 310 -5.42 -32.87 -9.02
N GLN A 311 -4.67 -33.44 -9.95
CA GLN A 311 -4.89 -34.80 -10.43
C GLN A 311 -4.21 -35.85 -9.54
N THR A 312 -3.09 -35.48 -8.92
CA THR A 312 -2.29 -36.32 -8.01
C THR A 312 -1.61 -35.47 -6.93
N ALA A 313 -1.18 -36.09 -5.83
CA ALA A 313 -0.32 -35.45 -4.83
C ALA A 313 1.13 -35.90 -5.05
N GLN A 314 2.09 -35.00 -4.85
CA GLN A 314 3.51 -35.32 -5.01
C GLN A 314 3.98 -36.07 -3.75
N ASP A 315 3.97 -37.40 -3.84
CA ASP A 315 4.46 -38.31 -2.80
C ASP A 315 5.99 -38.47 -2.95
N VAL A 316 6.68 -37.32 -2.94
CA VAL A 316 8.13 -37.28 -3.07
C VAL A 316 8.71 -38.00 -1.86
N ALA A 317 9.35 -39.15 -2.09
CA ALA A 317 10.21 -39.76 -1.08
C ALA A 317 11.18 -38.68 -0.61
N ILE A 318 11.05 -38.28 0.66
CA ILE A 318 11.77 -37.18 1.34
C ILE A 318 13.31 -37.29 1.18
N THR A 319 13.80 -38.40 0.62
CA THR A 319 15.17 -38.80 0.31
C THR A 319 15.71 -38.40 -1.07
N ALA A 320 14.91 -37.87 -2.00
CA ALA A 320 15.39 -37.51 -3.34
C ALA A 320 16.19 -36.19 -3.34
N LYS A 321 17.40 -36.20 -3.94
CA LYS A 321 18.24 -35.00 -4.06
C LYS A 321 17.67 -34.08 -5.14
N LYS A 322 17.28 -32.86 -4.74
CA LYS A 322 16.84 -31.80 -5.64
C LYS A 322 18.03 -31.15 -6.34
N GLU A 323 17.84 -30.79 -7.60
CA GLU A 323 18.80 -30.03 -8.41
C GLU A 323 18.17 -28.73 -8.91
N GLY A 324 19.00 -27.73 -9.24
CA GLY A 324 18.50 -26.44 -9.71
C GLY A 324 17.77 -26.56 -11.05
N SER A 325 16.70 -25.79 -11.23
CA SER A 325 16.00 -25.69 -12.50
C SER A 325 16.49 -24.49 -13.33
N ASP A 326 16.55 -24.67 -14.65
CA ASP A 326 16.80 -23.59 -15.61
C ASP A 326 15.50 -22.80 -15.78
N VAL A 327 15.44 -21.60 -15.20
CA VAL A 327 14.23 -20.76 -15.18
C VAL A 327 14.46 -19.52 -16.04
N ILE A 328 13.67 -19.39 -17.10
CA ILE A 328 13.69 -18.25 -18.01
C ILE A 328 12.39 -17.46 -17.84
N LEU A 329 12.50 -16.15 -17.69
CA LEU A 329 11.35 -15.25 -17.79
C LEU A 329 11.35 -14.58 -19.15
N ALA A 330 10.28 -14.78 -19.92
CA ALA A 330 10.04 -14.12 -21.19
C ALA A 330 9.05 -12.96 -21.00
N TYR A 331 9.49 -11.74 -21.33
CA TYR A 331 8.67 -10.54 -21.24
C TYR A 331 8.63 -9.79 -22.58
N ARG A 332 7.43 -9.31 -22.94
CA ARG A 332 7.19 -8.68 -24.24
C ARG A 332 7.79 -7.28 -24.40
N ARG A 333 8.12 -6.60 -23.31
CA ARG A 333 8.81 -5.29 -23.32
C ARG A 333 10.26 -5.46 -22.83
N PRO A 334 11.10 -4.42 -22.97
CA PRO A 334 12.41 -4.40 -22.30
C PRO A 334 12.31 -4.67 -20.80
N VAL A 335 13.37 -5.27 -20.23
CA VAL A 335 13.41 -5.68 -18.80
C VAL A 335 13.31 -4.47 -17.86
N ASP A 336 13.87 -3.32 -18.25
CA ASP A 336 13.78 -2.05 -17.52
C ASP A 336 12.37 -1.42 -17.54
N GLN A 337 11.42 -2.00 -18.29
CA GLN A 337 10.01 -1.60 -18.33
C GLN A 337 9.07 -2.66 -17.72
N MET A 338 9.62 -3.55 -16.89
CA MET A 338 8.82 -4.51 -16.13
C MET A 338 7.95 -3.79 -15.08
N PRO A 339 6.66 -4.17 -14.93
CA PRO A 339 5.80 -3.62 -13.90
C PRO A 339 6.20 -4.00 -12.47
N ALA A 340 6.93 -5.11 -12.29
CA ALA A 340 7.39 -5.54 -10.98
C ALA A 340 8.36 -4.53 -10.35
N ALA A 341 8.36 -4.46 -9.02
CA ALA A 341 9.28 -3.58 -8.31
C ALA A 341 10.75 -3.94 -8.58
N LEU A 342 11.62 -2.93 -8.74
CA LEU A 342 13.02 -3.12 -9.12
C LEU A 342 13.77 -4.11 -8.22
N HIS A 343 13.55 -4.04 -6.90
CA HIS A 343 14.19 -4.92 -5.93
C HIS A 343 13.73 -6.39 -6.02
N GLU A 344 12.57 -6.66 -6.64
CA GLU A 344 12.11 -8.02 -6.94
C GLU A 344 12.79 -8.55 -8.21
N VAL A 345 12.95 -7.69 -9.22
CA VAL A 345 13.69 -8.02 -10.45
C VAL A 345 15.16 -8.35 -10.13
N GLU A 346 15.83 -7.50 -9.36
CA GLU A 346 17.23 -7.69 -8.93
C GLU A 346 17.41 -8.95 -8.07
N ALA A 347 16.40 -9.32 -7.28
CA ALA A 347 16.43 -10.57 -6.51
C ALA A 347 16.28 -11.79 -7.41
N ALA A 348 15.35 -11.78 -8.35
CA ALA A 348 15.18 -12.89 -9.30
C ALA A 348 16.47 -13.14 -10.10
N GLU A 349 17.16 -12.10 -10.58
CA GLU A 349 18.45 -12.25 -11.27
C GLU A 349 19.52 -12.87 -10.36
N ARG A 350 19.60 -12.42 -9.10
CA ARG A 350 20.54 -12.94 -8.10
C ARG A 350 20.30 -14.42 -7.75
N GLU A 351 19.04 -14.84 -7.77
CA GLU A 351 18.62 -16.23 -7.56
C GLU A 351 18.92 -17.14 -8.78
N GLY A 352 19.40 -16.56 -9.88
CA GLY A 352 19.82 -17.25 -11.09
C GLY A 352 18.70 -17.40 -12.13
N VAL A 353 17.69 -16.52 -12.11
CA VAL A 353 16.67 -16.47 -13.17
C VAL A 353 17.23 -15.73 -14.39
N GLU A 354 17.04 -16.29 -15.58
CA GLU A 354 17.40 -15.60 -16.82
C GLU A 354 16.23 -14.72 -17.30
N LEU A 355 16.39 -13.40 -17.19
CA LEU A 355 15.39 -12.44 -17.67
C LEU A 355 15.61 -12.09 -19.15
N ARG A 356 14.61 -12.37 -19.99
CA ARG A 356 14.63 -12.06 -21.43
C ARG A 356 13.49 -11.12 -21.81
N GLY A 357 13.82 -9.84 -21.96
CA GLY A 357 12.90 -8.82 -22.46
C GLY A 357 12.76 -8.82 -23.98
N SER A 358 11.77 -8.06 -24.47
CA SER A 358 11.47 -7.89 -25.90
C SER A 358 11.19 -9.20 -26.65
N LEU A 359 10.58 -10.19 -25.97
CA LEU A 359 10.17 -11.47 -26.55
C LEU A 359 8.66 -11.63 -26.53
N VAL A 360 8.08 -11.85 -27.70
CA VAL A 360 6.64 -12.04 -27.89
C VAL A 360 6.37 -13.52 -28.18
N PRO A 361 5.59 -14.22 -27.34
CA PRO A 361 5.15 -15.58 -27.64
C PRO A 361 4.34 -15.67 -28.94
N VAL A 362 4.66 -16.65 -29.79
CA VAL A 362 4.00 -16.89 -31.09
C VAL A 362 3.17 -18.17 -31.06
N SER A 363 3.76 -19.28 -30.61
CA SER A 363 3.09 -20.58 -30.47
C SER A 363 3.83 -21.46 -29.46
N VAL A 364 3.15 -22.51 -28.99
CA VAL A 364 3.78 -23.59 -28.21
C VAL A 364 4.09 -24.75 -29.15
N VAL A 365 5.33 -25.22 -29.11
CA VAL A 365 5.77 -26.43 -29.84
C VAL A 365 5.46 -27.63 -28.95
N THR A 366 4.74 -28.61 -29.50
CA THR A 366 4.31 -29.81 -28.78
C THR A 366 4.89 -31.08 -29.37
N ASP A 367 5.01 -32.13 -28.55
CA ASP A 367 5.31 -33.49 -29.00
C ASP A 367 4.06 -34.20 -29.57
N ASP A 368 4.22 -35.46 -29.97
CA ASP A 368 3.15 -36.31 -30.52
C ASP A 368 2.00 -36.57 -29.52
N ASN A 369 2.24 -36.37 -28.22
CA ASN A 369 1.25 -36.52 -27.15
C ASN A 369 0.58 -35.17 -26.79
N GLY A 370 0.93 -34.09 -27.49
CA GLY A 370 0.40 -32.74 -27.24
C GLY A 370 1.04 -32.02 -26.05
N ARG A 371 2.13 -32.54 -25.48
CA ARG A 371 2.87 -31.89 -24.39
C ARG A 371 3.82 -30.84 -24.95
N ALA A 372 3.89 -29.65 -24.33
CA ALA A 372 4.82 -28.61 -24.71
C ALA A 372 6.29 -29.02 -24.50
N THR A 373 7.12 -28.79 -25.51
CA THR A 373 8.57 -29.04 -25.52
C THR A 373 9.39 -27.76 -25.76
N ALA A 374 8.76 -26.71 -26.29
CA ALA A 374 9.36 -25.38 -26.44
C ALA A 374 8.30 -24.28 -26.57
N LEU A 375 8.68 -23.06 -26.20
CA LEU A 375 7.94 -21.84 -26.50
C LEU A 375 8.57 -21.15 -27.71
N ARG A 376 7.81 -21.03 -28.81
CA ARG A 376 8.23 -20.21 -29.96
C ARG A 376 8.00 -18.74 -29.67
N VAL A 377 9.04 -17.93 -29.80
CA VAL A 377 9.00 -16.50 -29.56
C VAL A 377 9.53 -15.73 -30.77
N SER A 378 9.09 -14.50 -30.92
CA SER A 378 9.65 -13.53 -31.87
C SER A 378 10.22 -12.33 -31.13
N LYS A 379 11.23 -11.66 -31.69
CA LYS A 379 11.81 -10.46 -31.10
C LYS A 379 10.94 -9.25 -31.42
N ALA A 380 10.74 -8.39 -30.42
CA ALA A 380 10.07 -7.10 -30.58
C ALA A 380 11.08 -5.95 -30.53
N ASP A 381 10.92 -4.99 -31.43
CA ASP A 381 11.52 -3.67 -31.35
C ASP A 381 10.55 -2.72 -30.61
N TRP A 382 11.12 -1.89 -29.74
CA TRP A 382 10.43 -0.88 -28.95
C TRP A 382 11.01 0.53 -29.14
N THR A 383 11.95 0.71 -30.09
CA THR A 383 12.61 2.00 -30.37
C THR A 383 11.63 3.10 -30.77
N SER A 384 10.50 2.75 -31.41
CA SER A 384 9.44 3.69 -31.78
C SER A 384 8.45 4.01 -30.64
N GLY A 385 8.62 3.40 -29.46
CA GLY A 385 7.66 3.43 -28.36
C GLY A 385 6.43 2.54 -28.58
N LYS A 386 6.32 1.89 -29.74
CA LYS A 386 5.30 0.87 -30.05
C LYS A 386 5.99 -0.48 -30.23
N MET A 387 5.23 -1.54 -29.99
CA MET A 387 5.72 -2.91 -30.22
C MET A 387 5.71 -3.20 -31.72
N GLU A 388 6.87 -3.43 -32.30
CA GLU A 388 7.04 -3.84 -33.69
C GLU A 388 7.74 -5.21 -33.73
N ILE A 389 7.12 -6.21 -34.35
CA ILE A 389 7.71 -7.56 -34.44
C ILE A 389 8.81 -7.53 -35.51
N ILE A 390 10.01 -8.00 -35.17
CA ILE A 390 11.12 -8.12 -36.11
C ILE A 390 10.85 -9.34 -37.01
N GLU A 391 10.71 -9.11 -38.30
CA GLU A 391 10.47 -10.19 -39.28
C GLU A 391 11.61 -11.22 -39.28
N ASN A 392 11.26 -12.50 -39.46
CA ASN A 392 12.20 -13.63 -39.49
C ASN A 392 13.09 -13.75 -38.24
N SER A 393 12.61 -13.27 -37.09
CA SER A 393 13.33 -13.34 -35.81
C SER A 393 12.83 -14.45 -34.88
N GLU A 394 11.97 -15.35 -35.38
CA GLU A 394 11.39 -16.44 -34.59
C GLU A 394 12.43 -17.49 -34.20
N PHE A 395 12.38 -17.94 -32.95
CA PHE A 395 13.17 -19.06 -32.45
C PHE A 395 12.46 -19.75 -31.29
N ASP A 396 12.91 -20.96 -30.97
CA ASP A 396 12.33 -21.80 -29.93
C ASP A 396 13.15 -21.71 -28.65
N ILE A 397 12.47 -21.50 -27.51
CA ILE A 397 13.02 -21.65 -26.17
C ILE A 397 12.59 -23.01 -25.65
N GLU A 398 13.52 -23.96 -25.55
CA GLU A 398 13.22 -25.31 -25.03
C GLU A 398 12.72 -25.25 -23.57
N CYS A 399 11.65 -25.97 -23.28
CA CYS A 399 11.04 -25.99 -21.95
C CYS A 399 10.22 -27.25 -21.70
N ASP A 400 10.17 -27.66 -20.43
CA ASP A 400 9.39 -28.80 -19.95
C ASP A 400 8.11 -28.36 -19.22
N LEU A 401 8.03 -27.07 -18.86
CA LEU A 401 6.92 -26.42 -18.18
C LEU A 401 6.81 -24.96 -18.64
N ILE A 402 5.60 -24.53 -19.01
CA ILE A 402 5.30 -23.14 -19.35
C ILE A 402 4.32 -22.59 -18.31
N VAL A 403 4.66 -21.45 -17.70
CA VAL A 403 3.80 -20.78 -16.71
C VAL A 403 3.38 -19.40 -17.21
N SER A 404 2.07 -19.23 -17.44
CA SER A 404 1.45 -17.99 -17.91
C SER A 404 1.09 -17.09 -16.72
N ALA A 405 1.77 -15.95 -16.58
CA ALA A 405 1.53 -14.92 -15.56
C ALA A 405 1.11 -13.58 -16.21
N ILE A 406 0.15 -13.66 -17.14
CA ILE A 406 -0.28 -12.51 -17.99
C ILE A 406 -1.58 -11.83 -17.55
N GLY A 407 -2.23 -12.31 -16.48
CA GLY A 407 -3.45 -11.72 -15.97
C GLY A 407 -4.28 -12.67 -15.11
N GLN A 408 -5.25 -12.08 -14.40
CA GLN A 408 -6.13 -12.75 -13.45
C GLN A 408 -7.60 -12.35 -13.70
N GLY A 409 -8.54 -13.13 -13.16
CA GLY A 409 -9.98 -12.87 -13.14
C GLY A 409 -10.65 -13.58 -11.96
N GLY A 410 -11.92 -13.29 -11.69
CA GLY A 410 -12.70 -13.95 -10.63
C GLY A 410 -13.31 -15.29 -11.07
N ASP A 411 -13.66 -16.14 -10.10
CA ASP A 411 -14.64 -17.22 -10.30
C ASP A 411 -16.04 -16.66 -9.98
N LEU A 412 -16.81 -16.36 -11.03
CA LEU A 412 -18.16 -15.79 -10.95
C LEU A 412 -19.26 -16.85 -11.08
N SER A 413 -18.95 -18.13 -10.83
CA SER A 413 -19.95 -19.21 -10.88
C SER A 413 -21.13 -18.90 -9.95
N GLY A 414 -22.36 -18.86 -10.49
CA GLY A 414 -23.57 -18.48 -9.76
C GLY A 414 -23.73 -16.97 -9.52
N MET A 415 -22.90 -16.15 -10.14
CA MET A 415 -22.93 -14.68 -10.15
C MET A 415 -22.65 -14.14 -11.56
N GLU A 416 -22.97 -14.92 -12.61
CA GLU A 416 -22.60 -14.62 -14.00
C GLU A 416 -23.20 -13.30 -14.50
N SER A 417 -24.33 -12.85 -13.94
CA SER A 417 -24.96 -11.57 -14.28
C SER A 417 -24.13 -10.36 -13.88
N LEU A 418 -23.14 -10.52 -13.00
CA LEU A 418 -22.25 -9.45 -12.53
C LEU A 418 -20.97 -9.32 -13.38
N ASP A 419 -20.72 -10.25 -14.32
CA ASP A 419 -19.53 -10.19 -15.17
C ASP A 419 -19.64 -9.05 -16.20
N ASN A 420 -18.66 -8.15 -16.20
CA ASN A 420 -18.52 -7.09 -17.19
C ASN A 420 -17.92 -7.56 -18.53
N GLY A 421 -17.85 -8.88 -18.76
CA GLY A 421 -17.30 -9.52 -19.95
C GLY A 421 -15.78 -9.69 -19.91
N ARG A 422 -15.14 -9.40 -18.77
CA ARG A 422 -13.69 -9.53 -18.56
C ARG A 422 -13.35 -10.49 -17.42
N GLY A 423 -14.36 -11.15 -16.83
CA GLY A 423 -14.23 -11.93 -15.60
C GLY A 423 -14.03 -11.04 -14.37
N LEU A 424 -14.62 -9.84 -14.38
CA LEU A 424 -14.50 -8.80 -13.35
C LEU A 424 -15.88 -8.14 -13.13
N ILE A 425 -16.03 -7.40 -12.03
CA ILE A 425 -17.27 -6.70 -11.66
C ILE A 425 -17.06 -5.19 -11.70
N ASP A 426 -18.02 -4.45 -12.25
CA ASP A 426 -17.98 -2.99 -12.24
C ASP A 426 -18.42 -2.41 -10.89
N ALA A 427 -17.81 -1.29 -10.51
CA ALA A 427 -18.10 -0.58 -9.27
C ALA A 427 -18.30 0.91 -9.56
N ASP A 428 -19.23 1.54 -8.85
CA ASP A 428 -19.35 3.00 -8.86
C ASP A 428 -18.32 3.67 -7.92
N LYS A 429 -18.41 5.00 -7.79
CA LYS A 429 -17.48 5.78 -6.93
C LYS A 429 -17.64 5.52 -5.42
N PHE A 430 -18.66 4.78 -5.02
CA PHE A 430 -18.96 4.38 -3.64
C PHE A 430 -18.76 2.87 -3.44
N TYR A 431 -18.14 2.20 -4.41
CA TYR A 431 -17.95 0.75 -4.44
C TYR A 431 -19.27 -0.04 -4.41
N GLN A 432 -20.38 0.57 -4.82
CA GLN A 432 -21.64 -0.13 -5.04
C GLN A 432 -21.66 -0.71 -6.46
N VAL A 433 -22.17 -1.92 -6.61
CA VAL A 433 -22.37 -2.54 -7.92
C VAL A 433 -23.47 -1.76 -8.65
N PRO A 434 -23.24 -1.28 -9.89
CA PRO A 434 -24.22 -0.46 -10.60
C PRO A 434 -25.58 -1.14 -10.74
N ASN A 435 -26.64 -0.43 -10.31
CA ASN A 435 -28.03 -0.89 -10.31
C ASN A 435 -28.35 -2.02 -9.30
N GLU A 436 -27.43 -2.35 -8.39
CA GLU A 436 -27.63 -3.37 -7.36
C GLU A 436 -27.56 -2.73 -5.97
N GLU A 437 -28.69 -2.21 -5.49
CA GLU A 437 -28.79 -1.57 -4.18
C GLU A 437 -28.44 -2.55 -3.05
N GLY A 438 -27.63 -2.09 -2.09
CA GLY A 438 -27.13 -2.89 -0.97
C GLY A 438 -26.02 -3.89 -1.31
N LEU A 439 -25.61 -3.98 -2.58
CA LEU A 439 -24.51 -4.83 -3.03
C LEU A 439 -23.26 -4.01 -3.35
N PHE A 440 -22.21 -4.21 -2.57
CA PHE A 440 -20.92 -3.54 -2.72
C PHE A 440 -19.88 -4.52 -3.25
N VAL A 441 -18.81 -3.98 -3.86
CA VAL A 441 -17.73 -4.77 -4.43
C VAL A 441 -16.39 -4.07 -4.20
N ILE A 442 -15.36 -4.81 -3.81
CA ILE A 442 -14.03 -4.29 -3.50
C ILE A 442 -12.93 -5.30 -3.88
N GLY A 443 -11.71 -4.80 -4.00
CA GLY A 443 -10.50 -5.57 -4.27
C GLY A 443 -10.31 -5.92 -5.74
N ASP A 444 -9.48 -6.94 -5.97
CA ASP A 444 -9.00 -7.31 -7.32
C ASP A 444 -10.10 -7.74 -8.29
N ILE A 445 -11.29 -8.10 -7.79
CA ILE A 445 -12.43 -8.45 -8.63
C ILE A 445 -12.93 -7.26 -9.47
N ILE A 446 -12.65 -6.03 -9.06
CA ILE A 446 -12.90 -4.83 -9.87
C ILE A 446 -11.80 -4.67 -10.91
N ARG A 447 -10.55 -4.71 -10.43
CA ARG A 447 -9.34 -4.56 -11.23
C ARG A 447 -8.16 -5.08 -10.40
N PRO A 448 -7.44 -6.13 -10.85
CA PRO A 448 -6.26 -6.63 -10.15
C PRO A 448 -5.23 -5.51 -9.93
N HIS A 449 -4.83 -5.32 -8.68
CA HIS A 449 -3.89 -4.28 -8.27
C HIS A 449 -3.11 -4.70 -7.01
N LEU A 450 -2.67 -3.72 -6.23
CA LEU A 450 -1.94 -3.92 -4.97
C LEU A 450 -2.88 -4.29 -3.81
N LEU A 451 -2.38 -5.08 -2.86
CA LEU A 451 -3.07 -5.38 -1.60
C LEU A 451 -3.52 -4.11 -0.86
N THR A 452 -2.65 -3.10 -0.77
CA THR A 452 -2.95 -1.79 -0.15
C THR A 452 -4.11 -1.07 -0.85
N THR A 453 -4.31 -1.27 -2.15
CA THR A 453 -5.47 -0.72 -2.86
C THR A 453 -6.76 -1.36 -2.39
N ALA A 454 -6.78 -2.68 -2.19
CA ALA A 454 -7.96 -3.37 -1.66
C ALA A 454 -8.30 -2.92 -0.23
N ILE A 455 -7.29 -2.58 0.59
CA ILE A 455 -7.47 -2.01 1.93
C ILE A 455 -8.12 -0.61 1.85
N GLY A 456 -7.62 0.27 0.99
CA GLY A 456 -8.22 1.60 0.80
C GLY A 456 -9.66 1.54 0.30
N GLN A 457 -9.92 0.65 -0.67
CA GLN A 457 -11.28 0.40 -1.17
C GLN A 457 -12.21 -0.09 -0.07
N ALA A 458 -11.71 -0.94 0.83
CA ALA A 458 -12.49 -1.45 1.96
C ALA A 458 -12.90 -0.35 2.94
N SER A 459 -12.03 0.62 3.22
CA SER A 459 -12.34 1.78 4.07
C SER A 459 -13.45 2.63 3.46
N VAL A 460 -13.32 3.00 2.18
CA VAL A 460 -14.34 3.76 1.45
C VAL A 460 -15.67 3.01 1.37
N ALA A 461 -15.63 1.70 1.07
CA ALA A 461 -16.82 0.88 0.99
C ALA A 461 -17.51 0.75 2.36
N ALA A 462 -16.78 0.62 3.46
CA ALA A 462 -17.35 0.57 4.80
C ALA A 462 -18.08 1.89 5.15
N GLU A 463 -17.50 3.05 4.84
CA GLU A 463 -18.19 4.35 4.98
C GLU A 463 -19.46 4.42 4.13
N SER A 464 -19.41 3.97 2.88
CA SER A 464 -20.57 3.91 1.99
C SER A 464 -21.66 2.97 2.50
N ILE A 465 -21.29 1.79 3.01
CA ILE A 465 -22.22 0.85 3.66
C ILE A 465 -22.84 1.51 4.88
N ASN A 466 -22.07 2.20 5.72
CA ASN A 466 -22.59 2.89 6.89
C ASN A 466 -23.63 3.95 6.54
N HIS A 467 -23.37 4.79 5.53
CA HIS A 467 -24.35 5.76 5.04
C HIS A 467 -25.61 5.08 4.50
N PHE A 468 -25.43 4.00 3.70
CA PHE A 468 -26.54 3.23 3.16
C PHE A 468 -27.44 2.65 4.27
N LEU A 469 -26.84 2.00 5.26
CA LEU A 469 -27.54 1.39 6.39
C LEU A 469 -28.21 2.41 7.31
N SER A 470 -27.64 3.62 7.40
CA SER A 470 -28.18 4.75 8.18
C SER A 470 -29.20 5.58 7.39
N GLN A 471 -29.47 5.24 6.12
CA GLN A 471 -30.34 5.98 5.21
C GLN A 471 -29.89 7.43 5.00
N GLU A 472 -28.58 7.66 5.07
CA GLU A 472 -27.96 8.95 4.79
C GLU A 472 -27.53 9.04 3.33
N ALA A 473 -27.67 10.23 2.74
CA ALA A 473 -27.21 10.46 1.39
C ALA A 473 -25.67 10.36 1.34
N PHE A 474 -25.15 9.69 0.31
CA PHE A 474 -23.71 9.63 0.12
C PHE A 474 -23.10 11.03 -0.03
N SER A 475 -22.12 11.33 0.80
CA SER A 475 -21.42 12.60 0.82
C SER A 475 -20.38 12.70 -0.31
N LYS A 476 -20.02 13.93 -0.68
CA LYS A 476 -18.91 14.16 -1.60
C LYS A 476 -17.61 13.88 -0.86
N ARG A 477 -16.83 12.91 -1.36
CA ARG A 477 -15.50 12.60 -0.82
C ARG A 477 -14.51 13.75 -1.06
N PRO A 478 -13.52 13.94 -0.15
CA PRO A 478 -12.51 14.97 -0.29
C PRO A 478 -11.64 14.76 -1.55
N LYS A 479 -10.93 15.81 -1.98
CA LYS A 479 -10.04 15.72 -3.15
C LYS A 479 -8.81 14.87 -2.84
N VAL A 480 -8.32 14.97 -1.59
CA VAL A 480 -7.26 14.14 -1.05
C VAL A 480 -7.90 13.26 0.01
N ASP A 481 -8.18 12.02 -0.37
CA ASP A 481 -9.02 11.09 0.37
C ASP A 481 -8.17 10.05 1.08
N VAL A 482 -7.56 10.50 2.18
CA VAL A 482 -6.66 9.74 3.05
C VAL A 482 -6.97 10.12 4.50
N HIS A 483 -6.41 9.39 5.46
CA HIS A 483 -6.48 9.75 6.87
C HIS A 483 -5.62 10.98 7.12
N HIS A 484 -6.26 12.02 7.67
CA HIS A 484 -5.65 13.32 7.92
C HIS A 484 -5.38 13.52 9.40
N PHE A 485 -4.32 14.27 9.71
CA PHE A 485 -4.12 14.80 11.04
C PHE A 485 -5.23 15.79 11.38
N ASP A 486 -5.85 15.64 12.55
CA ASP A 486 -6.87 16.54 13.09
C ASP A 486 -6.35 17.24 14.35
N LEU A 487 -6.11 18.56 14.23
CA LEU A 487 -5.64 19.37 15.36
C LEU A 487 -6.68 19.48 16.48
N LEU A 488 -7.98 19.55 16.16
CA LEU A 488 -9.02 19.66 17.18
C LEU A 488 -9.10 18.38 18.00
N HIS A 489 -9.05 17.22 17.34
CA HIS A 489 -8.98 15.94 18.04
C HIS A 489 -7.71 15.89 18.92
N LYS A 490 -6.56 16.29 18.39
CA LYS A 490 -5.31 16.29 19.17
C LYS A 490 -5.35 17.22 20.38
N LEU A 491 -6.01 18.37 20.26
CA LEU A 491 -6.23 19.28 21.38
C LEU A 491 -7.17 18.68 22.42
N GLN A 492 -8.22 17.96 22.01
CA GLN A 492 -9.12 17.26 22.93
C GLN A 492 -8.39 16.17 23.71
N GLU A 493 -7.57 15.35 23.04
CA GLU A 493 -6.73 14.32 23.69
C GLU A 493 -5.84 14.90 24.80
N THR A 494 -5.38 16.14 24.62
CA THR A 494 -4.47 16.83 25.54
C THR A 494 -5.16 17.80 26.50
N SER A 495 -6.50 17.83 26.52
CA SER A 495 -7.31 18.76 27.34
C SER A 495 -7.04 20.25 27.04
N LEU A 496 -6.74 20.56 25.78
CA LEU A 496 -6.42 21.89 25.23
C LEU A 496 -7.43 22.38 24.19
N GLN A 497 -8.58 21.71 24.09
CA GLN A 497 -9.63 22.06 23.14
C GLN A 497 -10.16 23.49 23.37
N PRO A 498 -10.53 24.22 22.30
CA PRO A 498 -11.16 25.52 22.44
C PRO A 498 -12.47 25.45 23.25
N GLU A 499 -12.81 26.53 23.94
CA GLU A 499 -14.11 26.69 24.59
C GLU A 499 -15.26 26.66 23.57
N ALA A 500 -16.47 26.35 24.02
CA ALA A 500 -17.63 26.40 23.16
C ALA A 500 -17.91 27.85 22.73
N TYR A 501 -18.10 28.07 21.42
CA TYR A 501 -18.50 29.37 20.91
C TYR A 501 -19.93 29.70 21.38
N ALA A 502 -20.11 30.89 21.96
CA ALA A 502 -21.38 31.31 22.55
C ALA A 502 -22.50 31.60 21.52
N HIS A 503 -22.22 31.45 20.21
CA HIS A 503 -23.12 31.77 19.10
C HIS A 503 -23.67 33.21 19.17
N GLN A 504 -22.84 34.14 19.62
CA GLN A 504 -23.13 35.56 19.70
C GLN A 504 -22.12 36.33 18.86
N ASP A 505 -22.55 37.45 18.27
CA ASP A 505 -21.66 38.34 17.54
C ASP A 505 -20.47 38.75 18.41
N ASP A 506 -19.25 38.54 17.91
CA ASP A 506 -18.01 38.87 18.61
C ASP A 506 -17.10 39.74 17.73
N TRP A 507 -16.34 40.64 18.36
CA TRP A 507 -15.45 41.57 17.66
C TRP A 507 -14.04 40.99 17.58
N GLY A 508 -13.84 40.13 16.59
CA GLY A 508 -12.55 39.47 16.35
C GLY A 508 -12.38 38.21 17.19
N THR A 509 -11.40 37.39 16.82
CA THR A 509 -11.09 36.13 17.51
C THR A 509 -9.74 36.15 18.19
N ASP A 510 -8.87 37.14 17.98
CA ASP A 510 -7.46 37.15 18.38
C ASP A 510 -7.18 36.85 19.87
N GLY A 511 -8.06 37.31 20.77
CA GLY A 511 -7.99 37.04 22.21
C GLY A 511 -8.96 35.96 22.72
N SER A 512 -9.74 35.34 21.83
CA SER A 512 -10.78 34.39 22.21
C SER A 512 -10.24 32.99 22.51
N ASN A 513 -10.86 32.30 23.46
CA ASN A 513 -10.51 30.92 23.82
C ASN A 513 -11.32 29.87 23.04
N PHE A 514 -12.32 30.29 22.25
CA PHE A 514 -13.24 29.40 21.53
C PHE A 514 -12.79 29.08 20.09
N ALA A 515 -11.69 29.66 19.62
CA ALA A 515 -11.15 29.44 18.27
C ALA A 515 -9.67 29.08 18.30
N ILE A 516 -9.23 28.30 17.31
CA ILE A 516 -7.80 28.08 17.03
C ILE A 516 -7.33 29.20 16.12
N HIS A 517 -6.46 30.06 16.63
CA HIS A 517 -5.99 31.20 15.86
C HIS A 517 -5.02 30.79 14.77
N ASN A 518 -5.26 31.33 13.57
CA ASN A 518 -4.30 31.33 12.46
C ASN A 518 -3.92 29.94 11.99
N TYR A 519 -4.82 28.97 12.20
CA TYR A 519 -4.71 27.62 11.69
C TYR A 519 -5.70 27.46 10.54
N GLU A 520 -5.22 26.89 9.45
CA GLU A 520 -6.07 26.49 8.34
C GLU A 520 -5.76 25.04 7.98
N ASP A 521 -6.80 24.21 7.90
CA ASP A 521 -6.63 22.85 7.43
C ASP A 521 -6.97 22.73 5.95
N ARG A 522 -5.94 22.45 5.13
CA ARG A 522 -6.09 22.17 3.70
C ARG A 522 -5.76 20.73 3.34
N SER A 523 -5.57 19.85 4.32
CA SER A 523 -5.16 18.46 4.10
C SER A 523 -6.10 17.71 3.13
N ALA A 524 -7.41 17.90 3.24
CA ALA A 524 -8.42 17.32 2.36
C ALA A 524 -8.40 17.84 0.90
N ASN A 525 -7.66 18.93 0.61
CA ASN A 525 -7.69 19.64 -0.67
C ASN A 525 -6.32 19.76 -1.37
N GLU A 526 -5.24 19.78 -0.59
CA GLU A 526 -3.88 20.07 -1.06
C GLU A 526 -2.88 19.03 -0.55
N ILE A 527 -2.10 18.48 -1.49
CA ILE A 527 -0.84 17.78 -1.21
C ILE A 527 0.29 18.80 -1.31
N ILE A 528 1.17 18.85 -0.32
CA ILE A 528 2.29 19.79 -0.32
C ILE A 528 3.46 19.29 -1.18
N PRO A 529 3.88 20.05 -2.21
CA PRO A 529 4.98 19.64 -3.07
C PRO A 529 6.33 20.13 -2.51
N ALA A 530 7.45 19.54 -2.95
CA ALA A 530 8.78 19.82 -2.43
C ALA A 530 9.21 21.29 -2.60
N GLU A 531 8.71 22.01 -3.60
CA GLU A 531 9.05 23.42 -3.86
C GLU A 531 8.50 24.37 -2.79
N LYS A 532 7.53 23.91 -1.98
CA LYS A 532 7.02 24.66 -0.82
C LYS A 532 7.83 24.42 0.46
N LEU A 533 8.81 23.51 0.44
CA LEU A 533 9.66 23.20 1.59
C LEU A 533 10.99 23.93 1.51
N PHE A 534 11.55 24.29 2.66
CA PHE A 534 12.94 24.74 2.74
C PHE A 534 13.89 23.54 2.88
N LEU A 535 14.20 22.89 1.76
CA LEU A 535 14.99 21.66 1.69
C LEU A 535 16.41 21.80 2.28
N GLY A 536 16.97 23.01 2.28
CA GLY A 536 18.29 23.30 2.85
C GLY A 536 18.39 23.11 4.37
N HIS A 537 17.26 22.91 5.05
CA HIS A 537 17.24 22.55 6.46
C HIS A 537 17.62 21.09 6.73
N PHE A 538 17.41 20.19 5.75
CA PHE A 538 17.54 18.75 5.97
C PHE A 538 18.92 18.25 5.52
N ASP A 539 19.64 17.65 6.46
CA ASP A 539 20.91 16.99 6.18
C ASP A 539 20.72 15.68 5.40
N LYS A 540 21.79 15.28 4.71
CA LYS A 540 21.87 13.96 4.06
C LYS A 540 22.19 12.89 5.11
N THR A 541 21.31 11.92 5.26
CA THR A 541 21.39 10.83 6.24
C THR A 541 21.07 9.51 5.56
N ALA A 542 22.03 8.59 5.51
CA ALA A 542 21.81 7.27 4.92
C ALA A 542 20.59 6.56 5.54
N ARG A 543 19.84 5.84 4.70
CA ARG A 543 18.68 5.04 5.14
C ARG A 543 19.13 3.87 6.02
N ASN A 544 18.36 3.60 7.06
CA ASN A 544 18.50 2.38 7.86
C ASN A 544 17.85 1.24 7.07
N LEU A 545 18.68 0.41 6.44
CA LEU A 545 18.22 -0.70 5.64
C LEU A 545 17.89 -1.90 6.54
N ARG A 546 16.74 -2.54 6.29
CA ARG A 546 16.42 -3.83 6.91
C ARG A 546 17.49 -4.86 6.58
N PRO A 547 17.86 -5.73 7.53
CA PRO A 547 18.64 -6.92 7.21
C PRO A 547 17.86 -7.78 6.19
N GLU A 548 18.52 -8.14 5.09
CA GLU A 548 17.98 -9.04 4.06
C GLU A 548 18.72 -10.38 4.11
N SER A 549 17.97 -11.47 4.10
CA SER A 549 18.49 -12.83 3.93
C SER A 549 19.07 -12.97 2.52
N PHE A 550 20.38 -12.83 2.40
CA PHE A 550 21.06 -12.79 1.10
C PHE A 550 21.21 -14.19 0.51
N ILE A 551 20.27 -14.59 -0.34
CA ILE A 551 20.28 -15.90 -1.02
C ILE A 551 20.91 -15.75 -2.41
N GLN A 552 21.91 -16.58 -2.70
CA GLN A 552 22.55 -16.69 -4.01
C GLN A 552 22.09 -17.95 -4.75
N SER A 553 22.33 -17.98 -6.06
CA SER A 553 21.91 -19.07 -6.95
C SER A 553 22.38 -20.47 -6.51
N GLU A 554 23.49 -20.57 -5.78
CA GLU A 554 24.10 -21.82 -5.32
C GLU A 554 23.36 -22.43 -4.11
N ASN A 555 22.69 -21.61 -3.31
CA ASN A 555 22.02 -22.01 -2.06
C ASN A 555 20.50 -21.76 -2.09
N ILE A 556 19.91 -21.59 -3.27
CA ILE A 556 18.49 -21.22 -3.44
C ILE A 556 17.52 -22.37 -3.14
N ILE A 557 17.94 -23.63 -3.36
CA ILE A 557 17.07 -24.78 -3.19
C ILE A 557 16.67 -24.92 -1.72
N ASP A 558 15.36 -25.09 -1.47
CA ASP A 558 14.78 -25.20 -0.13
C ASP A 558 15.04 -23.99 0.80
N SER A 559 15.35 -22.82 0.24
CA SER A 559 15.52 -21.57 1.00
C SER A 559 14.16 -20.87 1.22
N TYR A 560 13.54 -21.16 2.36
CA TYR A 560 12.21 -20.65 2.72
C TYR A 560 12.22 -19.68 3.91
N GLU A 561 13.41 -19.22 4.29
CA GLU A 561 13.60 -18.22 5.34
C GLU A 561 12.96 -16.89 4.95
N GLU A 562 12.44 -16.16 5.93
CA GLU A 562 11.90 -14.83 5.69
C GLU A 562 12.95 -13.93 5.04
N ARG A 563 12.55 -13.20 3.99
CA ARG A 563 13.49 -12.40 3.19
C ARG A 563 14.03 -11.20 3.96
N PHE A 564 13.19 -10.49 4.71
CA PHE A 564 13.57 -9.29 5.44
C PHE A 564 13.34 -9.47 6.93
N GLN A 565 14.30 -9.07 7.74
CA GLN A 565 14.11 -8.94 9.18
C GLN A 565 13.65 -7.50 9.48
N GLY A 566 12.74 -7.35 10.44
CA GLY A 566 12.28 -6.04 10.89
C GLY A 566 13.43 -5.19 11.46
N LEU A 567 13.28 -3.87 11.43
CA LEU A 567 14.21 -2.98 12.11
C LEU A 567 14.14 -3.22 13.62
N VAL A 568 15.27 -3.07 14.30
CA VAL A 568 15.27 -2.93 15.76
C VAL A 568 14.74 -1.54 16.15
N GLU A 569 14.29 -1.39 17.38
CA GLU A 569 13.70 -0.16 17.89
C GLU A 569 14.53 1.11 17.58
N GLU A 570 15.82 1.09 17.90
CA GLU A 570 16.73 2.22 17.67
C GLU A 570 16.82 2.60 16.18
N ASP A 571 16.83 1.62 15.28
CA ASP A 571 16.93 1.87 13.84
C ASP A 571 15.59 2.32 13.26
N ALA A 572 14.46 1.82 13.80
CA ALA A 572 13.12 2.29 13.42
C ALA A 572 12.91 3.75 13.83
N GLU A 573 13.38 4.15 15.01
CA GLU A 573 13.34 5.53 15.49
C GLU A 573 14.19 6.46 14.61
N LYS A 574 15.45 6.07 14.32
CA LYS A 574 16.32 6.83 13.42
C LYS A 574 15.76 6.93 12.01
N GLU A 575 15.12 5.87 11.52
CA GLU A 575 14.47 5.91 10.21
C GLU A 575 13.25 6.82 10.20
N ALA A 576 12.46 6.83 11.27
CA ALA A 576 11.34 7.75 11.41
C ALA A 576 11.78 9.21 11.56
N ASP A 577 12.91 9.48 12.23
CA ASP A 577 13.51 10.80 12.41
C ASP A 577 13.93 11.45 11.08
N ARG A 578 14.15 10.65 10.03
CA ARG A 578 14.36 11.14 8.66
C ARG A 578 13.12 11.80 8.05
N CYS A 579 11.94 11.69 8.66
CA CYS A 579 10.70 12.32 8.17
C CYS A 579 10.81 13.86 8.17
N MET A 580 10.57 14.48 7.02
CA MET A 580 10.60 15.96 6.88
C MET A 580 9.32 16.65 7.39
N SER A 581 8.36 15.91 7.95
CA SER A 581 7.06 16.42 8.42
C SER A 581 6.36 17.36 7.42
N CYS A 582 6.42 17.04 6.11
CA CYS A 582 5.96 17.92 5.04
C CYS A 582 4.54 18.43 5.33
N GLY A 583 4.33 19.74 5.36
CA GLY A 583 3.02 20.36 5.58
C GLY A 583 2.53 20.40 7.03
N MET A 584 3.37 20.08 8.03
CA MET A 584 3.07 20.26 9.45
C MET A 584 4.30 20.73 10.24
N CYS A 585 4.11 21.42 11.37
CA CYS A 585 5.20 21.81 12.27
C CYS A 585 5.80 20.59 12.99
N PHE A 586 7.13 20.56 13.09
CA PHE A 586 7.92 19.59 13.86
C PHE A 586 8.85 20.28 14.88
N GLU A 587 8.50 21.49 15.30
CA GLU A 587 9.13 22.18 16.43
C GLU A 587 10.61 22.62 16.24
N CYS A 588 11.07 22.80 15.00
CA CYS A 588 12.46 23.20 14.69
C CYS A 588 12.92 24.60 15.15
N ASP A 589 12.03 25.43 15.70
CA ASP A 589 12.29 26.79 16.17
C ASP A 589 12.78 27.84 15.15
N ASN A 590 12.99 27.50 13.87
CA ASN A 590 13.47 28.47 12.86
C ASN A 590 12.61 29.75 12.81
N CYS A 591 11.28 29.61 12.80
CA CYS A 591 10.38 30.76 12.72
C CYS A 591 10.47 31.69 13.93
N VAL A 592 10.87 31.17 15.11
CA VAL A 592 11.11 31.95 16.32
C VAL A 592 12.48 32.64 16.23
N ILE A 593 13.52 31.89 15.86
CA ILE A 593 14.92 32.36 15.83
C ILE A 593 15.11 33.48 14.80
N TYR A 594 14.51 33.35 13.62
CA TYR A 594 14.72 34.29 12.52
C TYR A 594 13.69 35.44 12.51
N CYS A 595 12.77 35.51 13.46
CA CYS A 595 11.79 36.60 13.51
C CYS A 595 12.47 37.92 13.95
N PRO A 596 12.58 38.93 13.08
CA PRO A 596 13.30 40.16 13.43
C PRO A 596 12.56 41.06 14.42
N GLN A 597 11.27 40.80 14.65
CA GLN A 597 10.40 41.61 15.52
C GLN A 597 10.03 40.88 16.82
N ASP A 598 10.57 39.69 17.05
CA ASP A 598 10.11 38.80 18.14
C ASP A 598 8.58 38.66 18.15
N ALA A 599 8.00 38.50 16.96
CA ALA A 599 6.55 38.38 16.77
C ALA A 599 6.08 36.91 16.84
N VAL A 600 6.97 35.94 16.59
CA VAL A 600 6.64 34.51 16.70
C VAL A 600 7.18 33.98 18.01
N HIS A 601 6.30 33.39 18.81
CA HIS A 601 6.64 32.88 20.14
C HIS A 601 6.29 31.40 20.25
N ARG A 602 7.06 30.67 21.08
CA ARG A 602 6.67 29.33 21.50
C ARG A 602 5.42 29.41 22.36
N THR A 603 4.48 28.52 22.10
CA THR A 603 3.35 28.27 23.00
C THR A 603 3.90 27.79 24.34
N LYS A 604 3.25 28.17 25.44
CA LYS A 604 3.67 27.70 26.76
C LYS A 604 3.65 26.17 26.76
N LYS A 605 4.63 25.54 27.41
CA LYS A 605 4.75 24.08 27.46
C LYS A 605 3.49 23.35 27.97
N ALA A 606 2.72 23.99 28.84
CA ALA A 606 1.46 23.45 29.36
C ALA A 606 0.29 23.53 28.37
N GLU A 607 0.45 24.29 27.27
CA GLU A 607 -0.56 24.61 26.27
C GLU A 607 -0.13 24.18 24.85
N SER A 608 1.06 23.57 24.71
CA SER A 608 1.64 23.15 23.44
C SER A 608 1.31 21.70 23.10
N THR A 609 0.99 21.43 21.84
CA THR A 609 0.83 20.08 21.29
C THR A 609 1.23 20.06 19.81
N MET A 610 1.26 18.88 19.18
CA MET A 610 1.54 18.76 17.75
C MET A 610 0.56 19.62 16.93
N GLY A 611 1.08 20.36 15.95
CA GLY A 611 0.29 21.32 15.17
C GLY A 611 0.03 22.67 15.86
N ARG A 612 0.24 22.77 17.19
CA ARG A 612 0.14 24.01 18.00
C ARG A 612 1.39 24.22 18.85
N TYR A 613 2.49 24.51 18.17
CA TYR A 613 3.79 24.74 18.82
C TYR A 613 4.12 26.23 18.99
N VAL A 614 3.77 27.07 18.02
CA VAL A 614 4.05 28.52 18.01
C VAL A 614 2.77 29.33 17.82
N TYR A 615 2.79 30.56 18.32
CA TYR A 615 1.78 31.57 18.03
C TYR A 615 2.45 32.85 17.50
N THR A 616 1.69 33.66 16.78
CA THR A 616 2.16 34.96 16.26
C THR A 616 1.45 36.10 16.98
N ASP A 617 2.22 37.06 17.48
CA ASP A 617 1.76 38.37 17.95
C ASP A 617 1.65 39.32 16.75
N TYR A 618 0.43 39.59 16.31
CA TYR A 618 0.17 40.44 15.15
C TYR A 618 0.41 41.93 15.40
N PHE A 619 0.46 42.38 16.65
CA PHE A 619 0.86 43.75 16.94
C PHE A 619 2.35 43.99 16.67
N ARG A 620 3.15 42.91 16.63
CA ARG A 620 4.59 42.95 16.31
C ARG A 620 4.89 42.46 14.90
N CYS A 621 4.01 41.66 14.32
CA CYS A 621 4.24 41.10 13.00
C CYS A 621 4.19 42.20 11.95
N ILE A 622 5.33 42.47 11.32
CA ILE A 622 5.42 43.40 10.19
C ILE A 622 5.19 42.72 8.84
N GLY A 623 5.00 41.38 8.80
CA GLY A 623 4.78 40.67 7.54
C GLY A 623 6.01 40.67 6.63
N CYS A 624 7.20 40.41 7.18
CA CYS A 624 8.46 40.35 6.41
C CYS A 624 8.72 39.01 5.70
N HIS A 625 7.81 38.04 5.77
CA HIS A 625 7.88 36.71 5.15
C HIS A 625 8.99 35.76 5.63
N ILE A 626 9.99 36.23 6.38
CA ILE A 626 11.13 35.43 6.85
C ILE A 626 10.69 34.12 7.53
N CYS A 627 9.71 34.16 8.42
CA CYS A 627 9.22 32.96 9.12
C CYS A 627 8.65 31.88 8.18
N SER A 628 8.03 32.28 7.07
CA SER A 628 7.55 31.39 6.01
C SER A 628 8.72 30.87 5.18
N ASP A 629 9.66 31.75 4.82
CA ASP A 629 10.84 31.42 4.02
C ASP A 629 11.78 30.41 4.68
N VAL A 630 11.90 30.44 6.00
CA VAL A 630 12.77 29.52 6.77
C VAL A 630 12.02 28.30 7.31
N CYS A 631 10.71 28.15 7.01
CA CYS A 631 9.91 27.03 7.47
C CYS A 631 10.30 25.76 6.69
N PRO A 632 10.92 24.75 7.31
CA PRO A 632 11.40 23.57 6.59
C PRO A 632 10.28 22.78 5.92
N THR A 633 9.10 22.77 6.53
CA THR A 633 7.98 21.92 6.14
C THR A 633 6.95 22.62 5.25
N GLY A 634 7.09 23.93 5.00
CA GLY A 634 6.09 24.71 4.27
C GLY A 634 4.74 24.85 5.00
N TYR A 635 4.75 24.73 6.34
CA TYR A 635 3.57 24.87 7.19
C TYR A 635 3.11 26.33 7.36
N ILE A 636 3.99 27.32 7.13
CA ILE A 636 3.66 28.74 7.30
C ILE A 636 3.43 29.38 5.93
N ASN A 637 2.22 29.90 5.71
CA ASN A 637 1.87 30.73 4.56
C ASN A 637 1.68 32.19 4.99
N MET A 638 2.03 33.14 4.13
CA MET A 638 1.72 34.56 4.33
C MET A 638 0.41 34.91 3.64
N ALA A 639 -0.73 34.59 4.27
CA ALA A 639 -2.04 34.58 3.61
C ALA A 639 -3.19 35.21 4.40
N MET A 640 -3.00 35.56 5.68
CA MET A 640 -4.06 36.27 6.42
C MET A 640 -4.29 37.63 5.75
N GLY A 641 -5.51 37.86 5.24
CA GLY A 641 -5.91 39.08 4.52
C GLY A 641 -6.24 38.88 3.03
N GLU A 642 -5.94 37.71 2.44
CA GLU A 642 -6.35 37.36 1.07
C GLU A 642 -7.60 36.46 1.07
N HIS A 643 -8.78 37.09 1.17
CA HIS A 643 -10.07 36.48 0.83
C HIS A 643 -10.88 37.41 -0.06
#